data_AF-A0A067T3T5-F1
#
_entry.id   AF-A0A067T3T5-F1
#
_cell.length_a   1.000
_cell.length_b   1.000
_cell.length_c   1.000
_cell.angle_alpha   90.00
_cell.angle_beta   90.00
_cell.angle_gamma   90.00
#
_symmetry.space_group_name_H-M   'P 1'
#
loop_
_entity.id
_entity.type
_entity.pdbx_description
1 polymer ?
#
loop_
_entity_poly.entity_id
_entity_poly.type
_entity_poly.pdbx_seq_one_letter_code
_entity_poly.pdbx_strand_id
1 'polypeptide(L)'
;MLSSFSRTARLKHWLSRPALKECKTVFDKALGILSNTDLEEDIASSAFGPVPDALRAIISDRQVALRARHKFDNVFYSRRSTHVGNSQIMFYPRGNLAASPLPGTIEYIIVRHDSSIAYAIRRQLSSAPGTIDPFITYPHFRATIYSPSLSNTLELISPEWVMCHYACWNMDSDQAVVLTLSRAGARNLTNSFILELLSTLDRLTLLVAPTNVLSVILGCGTRQAGGGHSHIHFTSMSHRDTFPLAWDVLWYIFKLIADMKLKEEEKYPALCTLRNASQVCSSWRKLVLGSPSLWARSLNINSLLRGTDMWTEAVIHRTGTAYLEIHVTRPDGDLDNPGFLQPAMDMLEHIVQAHWERIRTLDIDMAEFSSSMPSLFKRPAPCLQAFKICCDRWPSSFSPDFDIFPNAAPVLQTFKLYYRRGATLNITRLPGHNLRCLVLQKLTAISELPHALTLMPVLEILNVSVGSTERVQTHYPNPIILPKLKKIAFRIYGGVDFVLFLLKQISPANCCRLYISGCYLEDSPVSKSVDLYQDIISVHLGRCIHLATATSLRLFFEEDTLNISVKPPSHHRFVFDLVSARAHYPANTIPTLLSSVKAIQFNKITHGDLIFYPDWMLSFTADLQKLIKAFVSIETLRTDSQTLRFLHDTQSSSQGVIMPKLDAIVLASITEPETLGFVKCFLRFRIEGRVPIVRLGIPKYYFEPRIQDDDDATPYLALPEEFDSLIVGASQFPTSY
;
A
#
# COMPACT_ATOMS: atom_id res chain seq x y z
N MET A 1 34.31 20.71 18.83
CA MET A 1 32.95 21.31 18.69
C MET A 1 32.44 21.25 17.25
N LEU A 2 33.13 21.83 16.26
CA LEU A 2 32.72 21.83 14.83
C LEU A 2 32.46 20.43 14.25
N SER A 3 33.35 19.47 14.51
CA SER A 3 33.21 18.06 14.09
C SER A 3 31.95 17.39 14.65
N SER A 4 31.59 17.67 15.91
CA SER A 4 30.39 17.12 16.54
C SER A 4 29.12 17.77 15.97
N PHE A 5 29.16 19.09 15.74
CA PHE A 5 28.05 19.83 15.13
C PHE A 5 27.78 19.36 13.69
N SER A 6 28.82 19.19 12.87
CA SER A 6 28.68 18.66 11.50
C SER A 6 28.19 17.21 11.48
N ARG A 7 28.62 16.37 12.44
CA ARG A 7 28.12 14.98 12.57
C ARG A 7 26.64 14.95 12.96
N THR A 8 26.22 15.77 13.93
CA THR A 8 24.81 15.89 14.35
C THR A 8 23.94 16.47 13.25
N ALA A 9 24.41 17.49 12.51
CA ALA A 9 23.67 18.06 11.37
C ALA A 9 23.50 17.05 10.22
N ARG A 10 24.55 16.28 9.91
CA ARG A 10 24.48 15.20 8.91
C ARG A 10 23.56 14.07 9.33
N LEU A 11 23.57 13.70 10.62
CA LEU A 11 22.66 12.70 11.17
C LEU A 11 21.20 13.20 11.15
N LYS A 12 20.93 14.45 11.55
CA LYS A 12 19.60 15.06 11.49
C LYS A 12 19.07 15.15 10.06
N HIS A 13 19.93 15.52 9.10
CA HIS A 13 19.60 15.55 7.68
C HIS A 13 19.34 14.13 7.14
N TRP A 14 20.17 13.15 7.52
CA TRP A 14 20.01 11.74 7.15
C TRP A 14 18.70 11.13 7.70
N LEU A 15 18.37 11.44 8.95
CA LEU A 15 17.14 11.01 9.63
C LEU A 15 15.86 11.70 9.09
N SER A 16 15.98 12.78 8.33
CA SER A 16 14.82 13.55 7.83
C SER A 16 14.13 12.94 6.60
N ARG A 17 14.64 11.81 6.09
CA ARG A 17 14.14 11.11 4.90
C ARG A 17 12.84 10.34 5.19
N PRO A 18 11.89 10.22 4.24
CA PRO A 18 10.53 9.75 4.51
C PRO A 18 10.44 8.41 5.25
N ALA A 19 11.15 7.37 4.80
CA ALA A 19 11.17 6.05 5.43
C ALA A 19 11.88 6.01 6.80
N LEU A 20 12.70 7.02 7.10
CA LEU A 20 13.46 7.14 8.35
C LEU A 20 12.88 8.19 9.30
N LYS A 21 11.82 8.91 8.92
CA LYS A 21 11.14 9.86 9.82
C LYS A 21 10.55 9.14 11.04
N GLU A 22 10.05 7.92 10.88
CA GLU A 22 9.58 7.10 12.00
C GLU A 22 10.73 6.70 12.93
N CYS A 23 11.87 6.26 12.35
CA CYS A 23 13.08 5.97 13.12
C CYS A 23 13.63 7.24 13.80
N LYS A 24 13.62 8.39 13.13
CA LYS A 24 13.99 9.70 13.70
C LYS A 24 13.09 10.06 14.87
N THR A 25 11.78 9.87 14.74
CA THR A 25 10.84 10.11 15.83
C THR A 25 11.10 9.17 17.00
N VAL A 26 11.43 7.89 16.76
CA VAL A 26 11.84 6.94 17.81
C VAL A 26 13.19 7.33 18.43
N PHE A 27 14.17 7.77 17.63
CA PHE A 27 15.50 8.18 18.09
C PHE A 27 15.50 9.52 18.81
N ASP A 28 14.77 10.53 18.33
CA ASP A 28 14.59 11.81 18.99
C ASP A 28 13.81 11.64 20.31
N LYS A 29 12.89 10.66 20.38
CA LYS A 29 12.21 10.26 21.63
C LYS A 29 13.14 9.51 22.59
N ALA A 30 14.05 8.66 22.09
CA ALA A 30 14.95 7.86 22.92
C ALA A 30 16.22 8.60 23.36
N LEU A 31 16.67 9.58 22.58
CA LEU A 31 17.99 10.24 22.70
C LEU A 31 17.86 11.76 22.89
N GLY A 32 16.82 12.25 23.55
CA GLY A 32 16.65 13.67 23.87
C GLY A 32 17.81 14.22 24.71
N ILE A 33 18.94 14.53 24.07
CA ILE A 33 20.10 15.20 24.65
C ILE A 33 19.76 16.69 24.66
N LEU A 34 19.01 17.11 25.69
CA LEU A 34 19.13 18.46 26.21
C LEU A 34 20.39 18.49 27.06
N SER A 35 21.18 19.57 26.94
CA SER A 35 22.36 19.81 27.77
C SER A 35 21.98 19.65 29.24
N ASN A 36 22.83 18.97 30.01
CA ASN A 36 22.65 18.65 31.42
C ASN A 36 22.57 19.89 32.36
N THR A 37 22.43 21.10 31.82
CA THR A 37 22.51 22.37 32.55
C THR A 37 21.20 22.78 33.22
N ASP A 38 20.06 22.19 32.89
CA ASP A 38 18.75 22.79 33.23
C ASP A 38 17.95 22.05 34.34
N LEU A 39 18.52 21.10 35.09
CA LEU A 39 17.68 20.10 35.78
C LEU A 39 17.86 19.90 37.30
N GLU A 40 18.74 20.65 37.94
CA GLU A 40 18.83 20.68 39.41
C GLU A 40 18.86 22.13 39.94
N GLU A 41 18.02 23.00 39.39
CA GLU A 41 17.72 24.25 40.09
C GLU A 41 16.81 23.95 41.28
N ASP A 42 17.30 24.29 42.48
CA ASP A 42 16.49 24.39 43.69
C ASP A 42 15.25 25.25 43.39
N ILE A 43 14.07 24.72 43.73
CA ILE A 43 12.82 25.44 43.50
C ILE A 43 12.80 26.62 44.47
N ALA A 44 12.84 27.84 43.93
CA ALA A 44 12.65 29.04 44.73
C ALA A 44 11.33 28.95 45.51
N SER A 45 11.33 29.35 46.78
CA SER A 45 10.13 29.36 47.62
C SER A 45 8.96 30.15 47.01
N SER A 46 9.25 31.12 46.15
CA SER A 46 8.28 31.89 45.38
C SER A 46 7.52 31.10 44.31
N ALA A 47 7.99 29.91 43.92
CA ALA A 47 7.31 29.04 42.96
C ALA A 47 6.14 28.25 43.57
N PHE A 48 5.99 28.26 44.91
CA PHE A 48 4.88 27.61 45.60
C PHE A 48 3.64 28.51 45.57
N GLY A 49 2.65 28.10 44.77
CA GLY A 49 1.38 28.79 44.61
C GLY A 49 0.21 28.01 45.23
N PRO A 50 -0.98 28.62 45.35
CA PRO A 50 -2.17 27.90 45.81
C PRO A 50 -2.48 26.70 44.90
N VAL A 51 -2.94 25.59 45.48
CA VAL A 51 -3.28 24.37 44.73
C VAL A 51 -4.43 24.64 43.75
N PRO A 52 -4.25 24.35 42.44
CA PRO A 52 -5.31 24.44 41.44
C PRO A 52 -6.56 23.66 41.85
N ASP A 53 -7.75 24.17 41.52
CA ASP A 53 -9.03 23.57 41.96
C ASP A 53 -9.15 22.09 41.59
N ALA A 54 -8.68 21.71 40.39
CA ALA A 54 -8.69 20.33 39.92
C ALA A 54 -7.84 19.37 40.80
N LEU A 55 -6.83 19.89 41.51
CA LEU A 55 -5.93 19.13 42.37
C LEU A 55 -6.37 19.10 43.84
N ARG A 56 -7.25 20.01 44.28
CA ARG A 56 -7.69 20.11 45.69
C ARG A 56 -8.36 18.84 46.21
N ALA A 57 -8.98 18.06 45.34
CA ALA A 57 -9.60 16.79 45.71
C ALA A 57 -8.60 15.67 46.00
N ILE A 58 -7.35 15.78 45.54
CA ILE A 58 -6.33 14.72 45.61
C ILE A 58 -5.04 15.15 46.31
N ILE A 59 -4.91 16.41 46.72
CA ILE A 59 -3.76 16.98 47.42
C ILE A 59 -4.25 17.75 48.64
N SER A 60 -3.72 17.42 49.81
CA SER A 60 -4.03 18.09 51.08
C SER A 60 -3.20 19.34 51.35
N ASP A 61 -2.06 19.51 50.64
CA ASP A 61 -1.19 20.67 50.75
C ASP A 61 -1.96 21.97 50.38
N ARG A 62 -1.69 23.07 51.10
CA ARG A 62 -2.29 24.37 50.78
C ARG A 62 -1.61 25.05 49.58
N GLN A 63 -0.32 24.80 49.40
CA GLN A 63 0.50 25.35 48.34
C GLN A 63 1.40 24.26 47.74
N VAL A 64 1.61 24.32 46.42
CA VAL A 64 2.51 23.43 45.68
C VAL A 64 3.20 24.21 44.57
N ALA A 65 4.37 23.74 44.15
CA ALA A 65 5.01 24.21 42.91
C ALA A 65 4.64 23.29 41.74
N LEU A 66 4.41 23.86 40.55
CA LEU A 66 4.10 23.10 39.34
C LEU A 66 5.26 23.19 38.35
N ARG A 67 5.76 22.04 37.89
CA ARG A 67 6.83 21.97 36.87
C ARG A 67 6.26 21.58 35.50
N ALA A 68 6.91 22.08 34.44
CA ALA A 68 6.58 21.69 33.07
C ALA A 68 7.21 20.33 32.68
N ARG A 69 8.38 20.02 33.25
CA ARG A 69 9.18 18.83 32.98
C ARG A 69 9.80 18.28 34.26
N HIS A 70 10.06 16.98 34.29
CA HIS A 70 10.82 16.30 35.36
C HIS A 70 11.70 15.23 34.72
N LYS A 71 12.98 15.15 35.11
CA LYS A 71 13.87 14.06 34.71
C LYS A 71 13.99 13.07 35.86
N PHE A 72 13.51 11.85 35.66
CA PHE A 72 13.59 10.77 36.64
C PHE A 72 14.27 9.56 36.00
N ASP A 73 15.29 9.02 36.67
CA ASP A 73 16.10 7.90 36.17
C ASP A 73 16.59 8.08 34.71
N ASN A 74 17.09 9.28 34.37
CA ASN A 74 17.52 9.64 33.00
C ASN A 74 16.43 9.69 31.91
N VAL A 75 15.14 9.67 32.27
CA VAL A 75 14.04 9.91 31.32
C VAL A 75 13.27 11.17 31.64
N PHE A 76 12.89 11.87 30.58
CA PHE A 76 12.13 13.09 30.65
C PHE A 76 10.63 12.81 30.64
N TYR A 77 9.96 13.30 31.66
CA TYR A 77 8.52 13.37 31.78
C TYR A 77 8.08 14.82 31.63
N SER A 78 6.92 15.05 31.04
CA SER A 78 6.33 16.38 30.91
C SER A 78 4.84 16.33 31.11
N ARG A 79 4.25 17.46 31.50
CA ARG A 79 2.79 17.61 31.42
C ARG A 79 2.32 17.62 29.96
N ARG A 80 1.09 17.19 29.73
CA ARG A 80 0.43 17.11 28.42
C ARG A 80 0.48 18.42 27.65
N SER A 81 0.23 19.54 28.33
CA SER A 81 0.25 20.88 27.75
C SER A 81 1.65 21.36 27.33
N THR A 82 2.71 20.69 27.79
CA THR A 82 4.08 21.00 27.40
C THR A 82 4.58 20.08 26.29
N HIS A 83 4.34 18.78 26.39
CA HIS A 83 4.70 17.83 25.34
C HIS A 83 3.90 16.52 25.47
N VAL A 84 3.06 16.22 24.48
CA VAL A 84 2.13 15.09 24.52
C VAL A 84 2.85 13.74 24.63
N GLY A 85 3.89 13.49 23.84
CA GLY A 85 4.59 12.19 23.86
C GLY A 85 5.19 11.84 25.22
N ASN A 86 6.03 12.72 25.78
CA ASN A 86 6.63 12.56 27.11
C ASN A 86 5.63 12.60 28.28
N SER A 87 4.36 12.94 28.04
CA SER A 87 3.28 12.87 29.04
C SER A 87 2.55 11.52 29.07
N GLN A 88 2.65 10.72 28.00
CA GLN A 88 1.99 9.43 27.86
C GLN A 88 2.82 8.32 28.52
N ILE A 89 2.33 7.78 29.63
CA ILE A 89 3.05 6.80 30.46
C ILE A 89 2.20 5.57 30.80
N MET A 90 2.85 4.42 30.89
CA MET A 90 2.32 3.22 31.54
C MET A 90 2.74 3.26 33.02
N PHE A 91 1.80 3.08 33.95
CA PHE A 91 2.08 3.19 35.39
C PHE A 91 1.35 2.11 36.20
N TYR A 92 1.87 1.79 37.38
CA TYR A 92 1.27 0.85 38.32
C TYR A 92 0.25 1.57 39.22
N PRO A 93 -1.05 1.24 39.14
CA PRO A 93 -2.08 1.93 39.91
C PRO A 93 -1.87 1.74 41.41
N ARG A 94 -1.99 2.83 42.17
CA ARG A 94 -1.76 2.85 43.64
C ARG A 94 -0.41 2.27 44.08
N GLY A 95 0.59 2.26 43.20
CA GLY A 95 1.92 1.70 43.48
C GLY A 95 1.97 0.17 43.58
N ASN A 96 0.88 -0.53 43.21
CA ASN A 96 0.87 -1.98 43.25
C ASN A 96 1.60 -2.58 42.05
N LEU A 97 2.88 -2.91 42.23
CA LEU A 97 3.73 -3.51 41.18
C LEU A 97 3.26 -4.91 40.73
N ALA A 98 2.39 -5.58 41.51
CA ALA A 98 1.78 -6.85 41.12
C ALA A 98 0.55 -6.66 40.22
N ALA A 99 0.00 -5.45 40.12
CA ALA A 99 -1.11 -5.14 39.21
C ALA A 99 -0.59 -4.89 37.77
N SER A 100 -1.45 -5.14 36.79
CA SER A 100 -1.15 -4.76 35.39
C SER A 100 -1.01 -3.24 35.26
N PRO A 101 0.03 -2.75 34.56
CA PRO A 101 0.23 -1.32 34.36
C PRO A 101 -0.89 -0.75 33.47
N LEU A 102 -1.32 0.47 33.77
CA LEU A 102 -2.37 1.17 33.03
C LEU A 102 -1.78 2.33 32.23
N PRO A 103 -2.32 2.65 31.04
CA PRO A 103 -1.95 3.87 30.32
C PRO A 103 -2.57 5.09 30.99
N GLY A 104 -1.77 6.16 31.09
CA GLY A 104 -2.21 7.45 31.59
C GLY A 104 -1.43 8.61 30.99
N THR A 105 -2.03 9.80 31.06
CA THR A 105 -1.41 11.05 30.61
C THR A 105 -1.14 11.97 31.79
N ILE A 106 0.09 12.46 31.93
CA ILE A 106 0.50 13.40 32.97
C ILE A 106 -0.12 14.77 32.69
N GLU A 107 -1.05 15.22 33.53
CA GLU A 107 -1.64 16.57 33.45
C GLU A 107 -0.84 17.59 34.26
N TYR A 108 -0.33 17.18 35.43
CA TYR A 108 0.50 18.04 36.29
C TYR A 108 1.71 17.29 36.85
N ILE A 109 2.84 18.00 36.93
CA ILE A 109 4.01 17.58 37.70
C ILE A 109 4.07 18.51 38.92
N ILE A 110 3.89 17.94 40.09
CA ILE A 110 3.73 18.65 41.35
C ILE A 110 4.99 18.46 42.17
N VAL A 111 5.48 19.55 42.77
CA VAL A 111 6.55 19.51 43.77
C VAL A 111 6.02 20.06 45.09
N ARG A 112 6.15 19.27 46.14
CA ARG A 112 5.74 19.61 47.51
C ARG A 112 6.85 20.33 48.27
N HIS A 113 6.51 20.89 49.44
CA HIS A 113 7.47 21.61 50.28
C HIS A 113 8.60 20.73 50.82
N ASP A 114 8.38 19.41 50.92
CA ASP A 114 9.40 18.42 51.26
C ASP A 114 10.28 18.00 50.06
N SER A 115 10.17 18.72 48.93
CA SER A 115 10.81 18.43 47.65
C SER A 115 10.40 17.10 47.01
N SER A 116 9.39 16.40 47.55
CA SER A 116 8.83 15.22 46.90
C SER A 116 8.10 15.62 45.61
N ILE A 117 8.27 14.80 44.57
CA ILE A 117 7.68 15.01 43.25
C ILE A 117 6.58 13.97 43.04
N ALA A 118 5.42 14.42 42.58
CA ALA A 118 4.30 13.56 42.22
C ALA A 118 3.74 13.95 40.85
N TYR A 119 3.12 12.99 40.17
CA TYR A 119 2.40 13.22 38.91
C TYR A 119 0.90 13.11 39.16
N ALA A 120 0.14 14.13 38.78
CA ALA A 120 -1.30 14.00 38.65
C ALA A 120 -1.63 13.61 37.21
N ILE A 121 -2.20 12.42 37.05
CA ILE A 121 -2.43 11.78 35.76
C ILE A 121 -3.93 11.57 35.51
N ARG A 122 -4.33 11.53 34.24
CA ARG A 122 -5.62 10.98 33.82
C ARG A 122 -5.42 9.62 33.17
N ARG A 123 -6.14 8.61 33.64
CA ARG A 123 -6.12 7.26 33.06
C ARG A 123 -6.72 7.28 31.66
N GLN A 124 -6.14 6.51 30.74
CA GLN A 124 -6.82 6.13 29.51
C GLN A 124 -7.93 5.13 29.87
N LEU A 125 -9.15 5.35 29.37
CA LEU A 125 -10.27 4.46 29.66
C LEU A 125 -10.13 3.15 28.88
N SER A 126 -10.59 2.04 29.47
CA SER A 126 -10.71 0.77 28.74
C SER A 126 -11.73 0.91 27.60
N SER A 127 -11.54 0.13 26.53
CA SER A 127 -12.52 0.05 25.45
C SER A 127 -13.87 -0.46 25.95
N ALA A 128 -14.92 -0.21 25.16
CA ALA A 128 -16.27 -0.67 25.48
C ALA A 128 -16.29 -2.20 25.75
N PRO A 129 -17.06 -2.68 26.74
CA PRO A 129 -17.20 -4.11 27.01
C PRO A 129 -17.55 -4.88 25.75
N GLY A 130 -16.85 -6.00 25.50
CA GLY A 130 -17.02 -6.81 24.29
C GLY A 130 -16.15 -6.40 23.09
N THR A 131 -15.37 -5.31 23.19
CA THR A 131 -14.36 -4.98 22.18
C THR A 131 -13.30 -6.08 22.11
N ILE A 132 -13.14 -6.69 20.94
CA ILE A 132 -12.11 -7.71 20.71
C ILE A 132 -10.79 -7.01 20.44
N ASP A 133 -9.78 -7.28 21.25
CA ASP A 133 -8.42 -6.81 21.00
C ASP A 133 -7.72 -7.71 19.97
N PRO A 134 -7.45 -7.25 18.73
CA PRO A 134 -6.78 -8.05 17.72
C PRO A 134 -5.33 -8.35 18.09
N PHE A 135 -4.71 -7.53 18.95
CA PHE A 135 -3.31 -7.67 19.35
C PHE A 135 -3.11 -8.78 20.40
N ILE A 136 -4.18 -9.29 21.01
CA ILE A 136 -4.10 -10.42 21.95
C ILE A 136 -3.49 -11.67 21.30
N THR A 137 -3.66 -11.81 19.98
CA THR A 137 -3.09 -12.92 19.19
C THR A 137 -1.58 -12.79 18.95
N TYR A 138 -1.01 -11.62 19.27
CA TYR A 138 0.41 -11.28 19.10
C TYR A 138 1.03 -10.89 20.44
N PRO A 139 1.21 -11.82 21.39
CA PRO A 139 1.69 -11.51 22.75
C PRO A 139 3.08 -10.87 22.77
N HIS A 140 3.87 -11.04 21.70
CA HIS A 140 5.15 -10.37 21.54
C HIS A 140 4.97 -8.87 21.23
N PHE A 141 3.95 -8.47 20.47
CA PHE A 141 3.66 -7.08 20.13
C PHE A 141 2.80 -6.44 21.22
N ARG A 142 3.43 -5.67 22.12
CA ARG A 142 2.81 -5.06 23.32
C ARG A 142 1.88 -3.89 23.00
N ALA A 143 0.95 -4.11 22.08
CA ALA A 143 -0.15 -3.23 21.75
C ALA A 143 -1.44 -3.73 22.40
N THR A 144 -2.31 -2.82 22.81
CA THR A 144 -3.61 -3.14 23.39
C THR A 144 -4.61 -2.05 23.01
N ILE A 145 -5.86 -2.41 22.76
CA ILE A 145 -6.92 -1.43 22.47
C ILE A 145 -7.45 -0.81 23.77
N TYR A 146 -7.54 0.52 23.77
CA TYR A 146 -8.18 1.35 24.78
C TYR A 146 -9.21 2.26 24.13
N SER A 147 -10.04 2.94 24.93
CA SER A 147 -10.81 4.08 24.45
C SER A 147 -9.87 5.29 24.28
N PRO A 148 -10.03 6.17 23.27
CA PRO A 148 -9.26 7.40 23.14
C PRO A 148 -9.58 8.43 24.23
N SER A 149 -10.66 8.23 24.99
CA SER A 149 -11.06 9.09 26.10
C SER A 149 -10.20 8.88 27.36
N LEU A 150 -9.96 9.98 28.07
CA LEU A 150 -9.30 9.98 29.38
C LEU A 150 -10.33 10.06 30.51
N SER A 151 -9.99 9.51 31.67
CA SER A 151 -10.82 9.63 32.87
C SER A 151 -10.99 11.10 33.29
N ASN A 152 -12.20 11.41 33.78
CA ASN A 152 -12.54 12.71 34.35
C ASN A 152 -11.90 12.93 35.73
N THR A 153 -11.40 11.89 36.39
CA THR A 153 -10.72 11.98 37.68
C THR A 153 -9.21 12.00 37.52
N LEU A 154 -8.52 12.81 38.33
CA LEU A 154 -7.08 12.77 38.46
C LEU A 154 -6.67 11.71 39.50
N GLU A 155 -5.55 11.03 39.25
CA GLU A 155 -4.90 10.15 40.20
C GLU A 155 -3.48 10.68 40.46
N LEU A 156 -3.08 10.70 41.73
CA LEU A 156 -1.74 11.08 42.12
C LEU A 156 -0.84 9.85 42.16
N ILE A 157 0.28 9.86 41.44
CA ILE A 157 1.26 8.78 41.41
C ILE A 157 2.67 9.27 41.68
N SER A 158 3.49 8.39 42.23
CA SER A 158 4.94 8.62 42.38
C SER A 158 5.67 8.34 41.07
N PRO A 159 6.77 9.05 40.74
CA PRO A 159 7.61 8.73 39.57
C PRO A 159 8.10 7.28 39.52
N GLU A 160 8.35 6.67 40.68
CA GLU A 160 8.76 5.26 40.86
C GLU A 160 7.69 4.26 40.38
N TRP A 161 6.42 4.70 40.28
CA TRP A 161 5.32 3.85 39.83
C TRP A 161 5.18 3.86 38.30
N VAL A 162 5.98 4.65 37.59
CA VAL A 162 5.95 4.72 36.14
C VAL A 162 6.82 3.62 35.53
N MET A 163 6.20 2.74 34.74
CA MET A 163 6.89 1.65 34.06
C MET A 163 7.69 2.15 32.84
N CYS A 164 7.03 2.88 31.93
CA CYS A 164 7.65 3.42 30.71
C CYS A 164 6.72 4.43 30.02
N HIS A 165 7.17 5.00 28.90
CA HIS A 165 6.30 5.74 27.98
C HIS A 165 5.45 4.79 27.12
N TYR A 166 4.39 5.31 26.51
CA TYR A 166 3.68 4.62 25.43
C TYR A 166 3.47 5.54 24.22
N ALA A 167 3.18 4.94 23.07
CA ALA A 167 2.65 5.63 21.90
C ALA A 167 1.16 5.33 21.77
N CYS A 168 0.35 6.36 21.52
CA CYS A 168 -1.09 6.24 21.31
C CYS A 168 -1.44 6.52 19.86
N TRP A 169 -2.24 5.67 19.23
CA TRP A 169 -2.81 5.90 17.90
C TRP A 169 -4.32 5.75 17.95
N ASN A 170 -5.07 6.83 17.72
CA ASN A 170 -6.52 6.78 17.66
C ASN A 170 -6.93 6.18 16.31
N MET A 171 -7.56 5.01 16.34
CA MET A 171 -8.07 4.34 15.13
C MET A 171 -9.36 5.01 14.66
N ASP A 172 -10.25 5.32 15.61
CA ASP A 172 -11.52 6.00 15.39
C ASP A 172 -11.92 6.80 16.66
N SER A 173 -13.20 7.21 16.76
CA SER A 173 -13.71 7.97 17.91
C SER A 173 -13.78 7.16 19.20
N ASP A 174 -13.80 5.83 19.09
CA ASP A 174 -14.12 4.91 20.19
C ASP A 174 -12.93 4.01 20.55
N GLN A 175 -11.93 3.90 19.66
CA GLN A 175 -10.78 3.01 19.80
C GLN A 175 -9.44 3.72 19.58
N ALA A 176 -8.50 3.43 20.47
CA ALA A 176 -7.10 3.82 20.36
C ALA A 176 -6.19 2.63 20.66
N VAL A 177 -5.12 2.48 19.89
CA VAL A 177 -4.06 1.50 20.14
C VAL A 177 -3.00 2.13 21.02
N VAL A 178 -2.76 1.50 22.17
CA VAL A 178 -1.65 1.85 23.07
C VAL A 178 -0.52 0.87 22.86
N LEU A 179 0.62 1.37 22.36
CA LEU A 179 1.85 0.59 22.20
C LEU A 179 2.83 0.94 23.31
N THR A 180 3.11 -0.04 24.17
CA THR A 180 4.06 0.11 25.28
C THR A 180 5.48 0.32 24.74
N LEU A 181 6.10 1.46 25.04
CA LEU A 181 7.49 1.76 24.70
C LEU A 181 8.38 1.36 25.87
N SER A 182 8.36 0.08 26.25
CA SER A 182 9.14 -0.40 27.37
C SER A 182 10.62 -0.11 27.16
N ARG A 183 11.26 0.44 28.18
CA ARG A 183 12.72 0.50 28.29
C ARG A 183 13.22 -0.93 28.23
N ALA A 184 13.71 -1.36 27.08
CA ALA A 184 14.42 -2.62 27.00
C ALA A 184 15.74 -2.45 27.76
N GLY A 185 15.73 -2.74 29.06
CA GLY A 185 16.95 -3.09 29.76
C GLY A 185 17.59 -4.22 28.97
N ALA A 186 18.85 -4.03 28.56
CA ALA A 186 19.57 -4.81 27.54
C ALA A 186 19.67 -6.33 27.79
N ARG A 187 19.03 -6.89 28.82
CA ARG A 187 19.19 -8.28 29.24
C ARG A 187 18.20 -9.26 28.60
N ASN A 188 17.04 -8.84 28.08
CA ASN A 188 15.99 -9.77 27.62
C ASN A 188 15.43 -9.52 26.21
N LEU A 189 16.14 -8.81 25.33
CA LEU A 189 15.74 -8.76 23.92
C LEU A 189 16.17 -10.04 23.21
N THR A 190 15.22 -10.96 22.97
CA THR A 190 15.42 -12.04 21.99
C THR A 190 15.20 -11.50 20.58
N ASN A 191 16.11 -11.86 19.66
CA ASN A 191 16.17 -11.43 18.25
C ASN A 191 14.86 -11.55 17.44
N SER A 192 13.88 -12.33 17.91
CA SER A 192 12.56 -12.48 17.27
C SER A 192 11.69 -11.20 17.35
N PHE A 193 11.74 -10.42 18.44
CA PHE A 193 10.81 -9.31 18.66
C PHE A 193 11.01 -8.12 17.70
N ILE A 194 12.26 -7.76 17.40
CA ILE A 194 12.58 -6.64 16.49
C ILE A 194 12.33 -7.02 15.03
N LEU A 195 12.60 -8.28 14.65
CA LEU A 195 12.35 -8.80 13.31
C LEU A 195 10.85 -8.87 12.99
N GLU A 196 10.02 -9.19 13.98
CA GLU A 196 8.57 -9.31 13.82
C GLU A 196 7.88 -7.94 13.82
N LEU A 197 8.31 -6.99 14.67
CA LEU A 197 7.85 -5.58 14.65
C LEU A 197 8.11 -4.91 13.29
N LEU A 198 9.29 -5.14 12.70
CA LEU A 198 9.66 -4.57 11.41
C LEU A 198 8.99 -5.31 10.23
N SER A 199 8.72 -6.61 10.34
CA SER A 199 7.89 -7.34 9.35
C SER A 199 6.41 -6.92 9.39
N THR A 200 5.92 -6.54 10.56
CA THR A 200 4.55 -6.05 10.76
C THR A 200 4.41 -4.64 10.21
N LEU A 201 5.42 -3.78 10.37
CA LEU A 201 5.48 -2.47 9.70
C LEU A 201 5.53 -2.63 8.17
N ASP A 202 6.34 -3.55 7.63
CA ASP A 202 6.40 -3.86 6.19
C ASP A 202 5.03 -4.34 5.63
N ARG A 203 4.26 -5.10 6.43
CA ARG A 203 2.89 -5.51 6.11
C ARG A 203 1.85 -4.40 6.28
N LEU A 204 2.05 -3.46 7.20
CA LEU A 204 1.16 -2.32 7.42
C LEU A 204 1.33 -1.23 6.35
N THR A 205 2.53 -1.05 5.77
CA THR A 205 2.74 -0.19 4.60
C THR A 205 1.95 -0.63 3.36
N LEU A 206 1.45 -1.87 3.34
CA LEU A 206 0.63 -2.41 2.25
C LEU A 206 -0.88 -2.22 2.45
N LEU A 207 -1.34 -1.64 3.57
CA LEU A 207 -2.76 -1.54 3.94
C LEU A 207 -3.35 -0.12 3.92
N VAL A 208 -2.56 0.93 3.64
CA VAL A 208 -3.06 2.32 3.65
C VAL A 208 -2.57 3.11 2.44
N ALA A 209 -3.51 3.74 1.71
CA ALA A 209 -3.20 4.62 0.58
C ALA A 209 -2.35 5.84 1.03
N PRO A 210 -1.31 6.23 0.28
CA PRO A 210 -0.39 7.27 0.72
C PRO A 210 -0.81 8.62 0.14
N THR A 211 -1.56 9.45 0.90
CA THR A 211 -1.56 10.91 0.65
C THR A 211 -2.17 11.80 1.73
N ASN A 212 -3.01 11.32 2.66
CA ASN A 212 -3.70 12.23 3.61
C ASN A 212 -3.10 12.29 5.05
N VAL A 213 -1.89 11.78 5.27
CA VAL A 213 -1.33 11.60 6.62
C VAL A 213 -0.55 12.81 7.16
N LEU A 214 -0.31 13.89 6.39
CA LEU A 214 0.71 14.89 6.76
C LEU A 214 0.29 16.35 6.87
N SER A 215 -0.98 16.72 6.69
CA SER A 215 -1.43 18.12 6.80
C SER A 215 -2.02 18.53 8.16
N VAL A 216 -2.32 17.59 9.07
CA VAL A 216 -3.03 17.91 10.34
C VAL A 216 -2.10 18.10 11.56
N ILE A 217 -0.78 17.91 11.41
CA ILE A 217 0.16 17.98 12.56
C ILE A 217 1.00 19.28 12.60
N LEU A 218 0.94 20.16 11.60
CA LEU A 218 1.82 21.33 11.53
C LEU A 218 1.08 22.65 11.78
N GLY A 219 0.97 23.03 13.06
CA GLY A 219 0.55 24.36 13.51
C GLY A 219 1.64 25.09 14.29
N CYS A 220 2.23 26.10 13.63
CA CYS A 220 2.92 27.33 14.09
C CYS A 220 3.92 27.37 15.27
N GLY A 221 5.02 28.10 15.04
CA GLY A 221 5.63 28.93 16.09
C GLY A 221 7.14 29.18 15.99
N THR A 222 7.61 29.93 14.99
CA THR A 222 8.96 30.55 15.01
C THR A 222 8.96 31.77 15.95
N ARG A 223 9.85 31.80 16.96
CA ARG A 223 10.33 33.07 17.56
C ARG A 223 11.81 33.01 17.99
N GLN A 224 12.46 34.10 17.57
CA GLN A 224 13.75 34.74 17.84
C GLN A 224 14.71 34.22 18.93
N ALA A 225 15.97 34.28 18.52
CA ALA A 225 17.18 34.17 19.32
C ALA A 225 17.41 35.40 20.21
N GLY A 226 17.87 35.15 21.43
CA GLY A 226 18.56 36.12 22.29
C GLY A 226 19.88 35.50 22.73
N GLY A 227 20.98 36.16 22.40
CA GLY A 227 22.34 35.71 22.70
C GLY A 227 22.80 36.07 24.10
N GLY A 228 23.71 35.26 24.64
CA GLY A 228 24.48 35.55 25.85
C GLY A 228 25.73 34.69 25.86
N HIS A 229 26.90 35.30 25.68
CA HIS A 229 28.20 34.67 25.84
C HIS A 229 28.58 34.61 27.32
N SER A 230 29.01 33.45 27.79
CA SER A 230 29.94 33.35 28.91
C SER A 230 30.86 32.14 28.72
N HIS A 231 32.17 32.41 28.82
CA HIS A 231 33.26 31.45 28.75
C HIS A 231 33.43 30.78 30.12
N ILE A 232 33.40 29.45 30.17
CA ILE A 232 33.88 28.68 31.33
C ILE A 232 34.70 27.47 30.85
N HIS A 233 35.87 27.30 31.46
CA HIS A 233 36.82 26.21 31.25
C HIS A 233 36.21 24.84 31.59
N PHE A 234 36.38 23.85 30.69
CA PHE A 234 36.06 22.45 30.95
C PHE A 234 37.33 21.63 31.17
N THR A 235 37.45 21.04 32.36
CA THR A 235 38.28 19.88 32.63
C THR A 235 37.74 18.63 31.95
N SER A 236 38.64 17.86 31.35
CA SER A 236 38.47 16.54 30.74
C SER A 236 37.44 15.64 31.45
N MET A 237 36.31 15.35 30.79
CA MET A 237 35.42 14.24 31.14
C MET A 237 35.42 13.19 30.03
N SER A 238 35.73 11.97 30.45
CA SER A 238 35.78 10.73 29.68
C SER A 238 34.55 10.49 28.81
N HIS A 239 34.82 10.04 27.58
CA HIS A 239 33.90 9.42 26.63
C HIS A 239 32.75 8.65 27.32
N ARG A 240 31.52 9.20 27.28
CA ARG A 240 30.31 8.42 27.57
C ARG A 240 29.88 7.71 26.30
N ASP A 241 29.89 6.39 26.36
CA ASP A 241 29.46 5.49 25.30
C ASP A 241 28.00 5.73 24.95
N THR A 242 27.75 6.18 23.73
CA THR A 242 26.44 6.14 23.09
C THR A 242 25.92 4.70 23.14
N PHE A 243 24.74 4.49 23.74
CA PHE A 243 24.08 3.18 23.83
C PHE A 243 24.25 2.36 22.54
N PRO A 244 24.94 1.20 22.60
CA PRO A 244 25.19 0.41 21.41
C PRO A 244 23.90 -0.31 21.03
N LEU A 245 23.24 0.13 19.96
CA LEU A 245 22.35 -0.75 19.22
C LEU A 245 23.13 -2.03 18.91
N ALA A 246 22.50 -3.17 19.16
CA ALA A 246 23.10 -4.46 18.85
C ALA A 246 23.48 -4.51 17.36
N TRP A 247 24.61 -5.15 17.07
CA TRP A 247 25.22 -5.15 15.74
C TRP A 247 24.30 -5.73 14.67
N ASP A 248 23.51 -6.74 15.02
CA ASP A 248 22.50 -7.40 14.18
C ASP A 248 21.33 -6.47 13.84
N VAL A 249 20.85 -5.67 14.81
CA VAL A 249 19.80 -4.67 14.59
C VAL A 249 20.30 -3.60 13.62
N LEU A 250 21.51 -3.06 13.84
CA LEU A 250 22.11 -2.10 12.92
C LEU A 250 22.30 -2.69 11.52
N TRP A 251 22.76 -3.95 11.43
CA TRP A 251 22.92 -4.64 10.16
C TRP A 251 21.58 -4.78 9.43
N TYR A 252 20.53 -5.16 10.15
CA TYR A 252 19.19 -5.29 9.59
C TYR A 252 18.65 -3.95 9.08
N ILE A 253 18.86 -2.86 9.82
CA ILE A 253 18.53 -1.50 9.36
C ILE A 253 19.27 -1.20 8.05
N PHE A 254 20.58 -1.50 7.98
CA PHE A 254 21.34 -1.28 6.74
C PHE A 254 20.90 -2.19 5.59
N LYS A 255 20.42 -3.41 5.87
CA LYS A 255 19.84 -4.30 4.87
C LYS A 255 18.56 -3.73 4.26
N LEU A 256 17.74 -3.05 5.07
CA LEU A 256 16.57 -2.31 4.58
C LEU A 256 16.99 -1.10 3.74
N ILE A 257 18.01 -0.36 4.18
CA ILE A 257 18.59 0.76 3.41
C ILE A 257 19.17 0.29 2.07
N ALA A 258 19.73 -0.92 2.03
CA ALA A 258 20.27 -1.51 0.82
C ALA A 258 19.19 -2.05 -0.15
N ASP A 259 17.90 -2.02 0.23
CA ASP A 259 16.82 -2.50 -0.65
C ASP A 259 16.49 -1.49 -1.76
N MET A 260 16.73 -1.88 -3.01
CA MET A 260 16.46 -1.05 -4.19
C MET A 260 15.00 -1.11 -4.66
N LYS A 261 14.13 -1.90 -4.00
CA LYS A 261 12.73 -2.08 -4.42
C LYS A 261 11.79 -0.94 -3.99
N LEU A 262 12.32 0.05 -3.28
CA LEU A 262 11.55 1.21 -2.82
C LEU A 262 11.31 2.18 -3.98
N LYS A 263 10.13 2.80 -4.02
CA LYS A 263 9.77 3.79 -5.04
C LYS A 263 10.71 5.00 -5.01
N GLU A 264 11.31 5.26 -3.86
CA GLU A 264 12.21 6.38 -3.63
C GLU A 264 13.66 6.09 -4.07
N GLU A 265 13.97 4.91 -4.63
CA GLU A 265 15.34 4.55 -5.06
C GLU A 265 15.93 5.57 -6.04
N GLU A 266 15.12 6.14 -6.92
CA GLU A 266 15.56 7.19 -7.85
C GLU A 266 15.96 8.49 -7.14
N LYS A 267 15.25 8.83 -6.06
CA LYS A 267 15.48 10.05 -5.28
C LYS A 267 16.59 9.86 -4.24
N TYR A 268 16.66 8.68 -3.63
CA TYR A 268 17.57 8.34 -2.55
C TYR A 268 18.22 6.97 -2.78
N PRO A 269 19.16 6.86 -3.74
CA PRO A 269 19.73 5.57 -4.08
C PRO A 269 20.28 4.82 -2.89
N ALA A 270 19.93 3.53 -2.77
CA ALA A 270 20.36 2.63 -1.70
C ALA A 270 21.88 2.69 -1.52
N LEU A 271 22.63 2.65 -2.63
CA LEU A 271 24.09 2.72 -2.66
C LEU A 271 24.63 4.00 -2.01
N CYS A 272 24.08 5.16 -2.39
CA CYS A 272 24.47 6.46 -1.85
C CYS A 272 24.11 6.57 -0.36
N THR A 273 22.95 6.03 0.02
CA THR A 273 22.48 6.03 1.40
C THR A 273 23.35 5.15 2.29
N LEU A 274 23.73 3.97 1.81
CA LEU A 274 24.65 3.04 2.48
C LEU A 274 26.05 3.63 2.61
N ARG A 275 26.56 4.29 1.55
CA ARG A 275 27.81 5.05 1.61
C ARG A 275 27.76 6.12 2.70
N ASN A 276 26.68 6.90 2.77
CA ASN A 276 26.51 7.94 3.80
C ASN A 276 26.41 7.33 5.21
N ALA A 277 25.72 6.20 5.38
CA ALA A 277 25.64 5.49 6.66
C ALA A 277 27.04 5.06 7.15
N SER A 278 27.93 4.62 6.25
CA SER A 278 29.32 4.29 6.59
C SER A 278 30.17 5.49 7.05
N GLN A 279 29.65 6.72 6.98
CA GLN A 279 30.34 7.94 7.40
C GLN A 279 29.83 8.53 8.72
N VAL A 280 28.82 7.92 9.35
CA VAL A 280 28.22 8.41 10.59
C VAL A 280 29.20 8.26 11.77
N CYS A 281 29.69 7.05 12.02
CA CYS A 281 30.69 6.76 13.05
C CYS A 281 31.57 5.56 12.66
N SER A 282 32.64 5.29 13.42
CA SER A 282 33.56 4.18 13.16
C SER A 282 32.88 2.81 13.26
N SER A 283 31.96 2.62 14.20
CA SER A 283 31.22 1.36 14.36
C SER A 283 30.34 1.08 13.14
N TRP A 284 29.57 2.08 12.67
CA TRP A 284 28.74 1.95 11.47
C TRP A 284 29.59 1.72 10.23
N ARG A 285 30.72 2.43 10.11
CA ARG A 285 31.69 2.20 9.04
C ARG A 285 32.18 0.75 9.03
N LYS A 286 32.63 0.24 10.17
CA LYS A 286 33.15 -1.13 10.30
C LYS A 286 32.08 -2.15 9.91
N LEU A 287 30.85 -1.95 10.37
CA LEU A 287 29.73 -2.83 10.05
C LEU A 287 29.37 -2.78 8.55
N VAL A 288 29.15 -1.58 7.99
CA VAL A 288 28.76 -1.42 6.58
C VAL A 288 29.85 -1.88 5.63
N LEU A 289 31.11 -1.48 5.86
CA LEU A 289 32.23 -1.88 5.00
C LEU A 289 32.58 -3.36 5.16
N GLY A 290 32.38 -3.93 6.35
CA GLY A 290 32.60 -5.35 6.63
C GLY A 290 31.46 -6.27 6.20
N SER A 291 30.41 -5.76 5.54
CA SER A 291 29.23 -6.52 5.14
C SER A 291 29.05 -6.53 3.61
N PRO A 292 29.74 -7.41 2.88
CA PRO A 292 29.65 -7.47 1.42
C PRO A 292 28.24 -7.62 0.87
N SER A 293 27.37 -8.33 1.59
CA SER A 293 25.96 -8.52 1.23
C SER A 293 25.14 -7.23 1.18
N LEU A 294 25.53 -6.18 1.92
CA LEU A 294 24.85 -4.89 1.87
C LEU A 294 25.16 -4.18 0.54
N TRP A 295 26.43 -4.19 0.13
CA TRP A 295 26.88 -3.61 -1.13
C TRP A 295 26.35 -4.37 -2.35
N ALA A 296 26.38 -5.71 -2.28
CA ALA A 296 25.89 -6.59 -3.35
C ALA A 296 24.39 -6.43 -3.62
N ARG A 297 23.62 -6.03 -2.60
CA ARG A 297 22.18 -5.81 -2.67
C ARG A 297 21.79 -4.41 -3.16
N SER A 298 22.74 -3.47 -3.17
CA SER A 298 22.53 -2.07 -3.56
C SER A 298 23.15 -1.71 -4.92
N LEU A 299 23.30 -2.67 -5.84
CA LEU A 299 23.94 -2.41 -7.14
C LEU A 299 22.95 -1.87 -8.17
N ASN A 300 22.75 -0.57 -8.11
CA ASN A 300 22.02 0.19 -9.12
C ASN A 300 23.02 0.76 -10.14
N ILE A 301 22.99 0.27 -11.38
CA ILE A 301 23.94 0.67 -12.45
C ILE A 301 23.84 2.17 -12.73
N ASN A 302 22.64 2.74 -12.73
CA ASN A 302 22.43 4.18 -12.94
C ASN A 302 23.12 5.02 -11.87
N SER A 303 23.23 4.50 -10.65
CA SER A 303 23.94 5.17 -9.56
C SER A 303 25.45 5.02 -9.65
N LEU A 304 25.95 3.91 -10.22
CA LEU A 304 27.38 3.67 -10.43
C LEU A 304 27.95 4.57 -11.52
N LEU A 305 27.22 4.75 -12.63
CA LEU A 305 27.62 5.62 -13.75
C LEU A 305 27.76 7.09 -13.37
N ARG A 306 27.09 7.54 -12.31
CA ARG A 306 27.25 8.90 -11.79
C ARG A 306 28.56 9.08 -11.00
N GLY A 307 29.25 7.98 -10.69
CA GLY A 307 30.55 7.97 -10.02
C GLY A 307 31.72 7.93 -11.01
N THR A 308 32.93 7.84 -10.45
CA THR A 308 34.15 7.59 -11.22
C THR A 308 34.35 6.09 -11.43
N ASP A 309 35.18 5.68 -12.39
CA ASP A 309 35.52 4.26 -12.60
C ASP A 309 36.07 3.59 -11.34
N MET A 310 36.96 4.30 -10.62
CA MET A 310 37.48 3.86 -9.32
C MET A 310 36.37 3.63 -8.28
N TRP A 311 35.30 4.42 -8.32
CA TRP A 311 34.17 4.22 -7.42
C TRP A 311 33.42 2.93 -7.76
N THR A 312 33.18 2.67 -9.05
CA THR A 312 32.55 1.44 -9.51
C THR A 312 33.35 0.22 -9.11
N GLU A 313 34.66 0.20 -9.39
CA GLU A 313 35.56 -0.89 -8.98
C GLU A 313 35.55 -1.09 -7.47
N ALA A 314 35.61 -0.01 -6.69
CA ALA A 314 35.56 -0.09 -5.23
C ALA A 314 34.25 -0.68 -4.71
N VAL A 315 33.10 -0.33 -5.33
CA VAL A 315 31.80 -0.91 -4.96
C VAL A 315 31.77 -2.39 -5.31
N ILE A 316 32.16 -2.77 -6.53
CA ILE A 316 32.20 -4.17 -6.97
C ILE A 316 33.13 -4.99 -6.07
N HIS A 317 34.33 -4.50 -5.76
CA HIS A 317 35.25 -5.14 -4.83
C HIS A 317 34.62 -5.36 -3.44
N ARG A 318 33.89 -4.36 -2.91
CA ARG A 318 33.20 -4.49 -1.61
C ARG A 318 32.09 -5.53 -1.61
N THR A 319 31.54 -5.92 -2.76
CA THR A 319 30.57 -7.02 -2.84
C THR A 319 31.19 -8.38 -2.51
N GLY A 320 32.52 -8.51 -2.59
CA GLY A 320 33.23 -9.76 -2.34
C GLY A 320 32.63 -10.92 -3.12
N THR A 321 32.33 -12.01 -2.42
CA THR A 321 31.67 -13.20 -2.97
C THR A 321 30.16 -13.23 -2.73
N ALA A 322 29.57 -12.16 -2.19
CA ALA A 322 28.14 -12.13 -1.90
C ALA A 322 27.29 -12.18 -3.17
N TYR A 323 26.07 -12.70 -3.06
CA TYR A 323 25.12 -12.76 -4.16
C TYR A 323 24.68 -11.37 -4.60
N LEU A 324 24.72 -11.13 -5.90
CA LEU A 324 24.43 -9.82 -6.49
C LEU A 324 22.95 -9.62 -6.76
N GLU A 325 22.44 -8.44 -6.41
CA GLU A 325 21.17 -7.91 -6.90
C GLU A 325 21.48 -6.70 -7.77
N ILE A 326 21.33 -6.86 -9.09
CA ILE A 326 21.62 -5.81 -10.07
C ILE A 326 20.32 -5.18 -10.52
N HIS A 327 20.28 -3.86 -10.48
CA HIS A 327 19.16 -3.07 -10.94
C HIS A 327 19.60 -2.01 -11.96
N VAL A 328 18.84 -1.89 -13.05
CA VAL A 328 18.97 -0.83 -14.04
C VAL A 328 17.57 -0.31 -14.34
N THR A 329 17.39 1.00 -14.29
CA THR A 329 16.13 1.65 -14.68
C THR A 329 16.34 2.57 -15.87
N ARG A 330 15.27 2.81 -16.62
CA ARG A 330 15.27 3.86 -17.62
C ARG A 330 15.24 5.21 -16.89
N PRO A 331 15.99 6.24 -17.34
CA PRO A 331 15.85 7.57 -16.76
C PRO A 331 14.44 8.10 -17.02
N ASP A 332 13.78 8.59 -15.97
CA ASP A 332 12.50 9.28 -16.10
C ASP A 332 12.65 10.54 -16.97
N GLY A 333 11.84 10.64 -18.03
CA GLY A 333 11.64 11.89 -18.78
C GLY A 333 12.59 12.19 -19.94
N ASP A 334 13.55 11.32 -20.27
CA ASP A 334 14.52 11.58 -21.36
C ASP A 334 14.67 10.36 -22.29
N LEU A 335 13.58 10.00 -22.97
CA LEU A 335 13.58 8.92 -23.97
C LEU A 335 14.49 9.23 -25.18
N ASP A 336 14.86 10.50 -25.36
CA ASP A 336 15.56 10.99 -26.54
C ASP A 336 17.06 11.25 -26.33
N ASN A 337 17.61 10.93 -25.16
CA ASN A 337 19.04 11.06 -24.89
C ASN A 337 19.77 9.71 -24.94
N PRO A 338 20.17 9.24 -26.15
CA PRO A 338 20.88 7.98 -26.33
C PRO A 338 22.24 7.95 -25.63
N GLY A 339 22.82 9.11 -25.27
CA GLY A 339 24.16 9.22 -24.71
C GLY A 339 24.34 8.57 -23.33
N PHE A 340 23.26 8.43 -22.54
CA PHE A 340 23.32 7.80 -21.21
C PHE A 340 23.16 6.28 -21.25
N LEU A 341 22.43 5.76 -22.24
CA LEU A 341 22.06 4.33 -22.26
C LEU A 341 23.25 3.44 -22.61
N GLN A 342 24.11 3.85 -23.55
CA GLN A 342 25.23 3.01 -23.98
C GLN A 342 26.25 2.73 -22.86
N PRO A 343 26.72 3.73 -22.09
CA PRO A 343 27.61 3.46 -20.95
C PRO A 343 26.99 2.55 -19.89
N ALA A 344 25.68 2.68 -19.65
CA ALA A 344 24.94 1.81 -18.73
C ALA A 344 24.91 0.36 -19.23
N MET A 345 24.68 0.17 -20.52
CA MET A 345 24.72 -1.13 -21.17
C MET A 345 26.09 -1.78 -21.09
N ASP A 346 27.14 -1.04 -21.43
CA ASP A 346 28.51 -1.55 -21.43
C ASP A 346 28.93 -1.97 -20.02
N MET A 347 28.59 -1.16 -19.00
CA MET A 347 28.84 -1.49 -17.60
C MET A 347 28.02 -2.70 -17.13
N LEU A 348 26.74 -2.76 -17.48
CA LEU A 348 25.87 -3.89 -17.16
C LEU A 348 26.43 -5.17 -17.77
N GLU A 349 26.76 -5.15 -19.05
CA GLU A 349 27.32 -6.29 -19.79
C GLU A 349 28.62 -6.76 -19.14
N HIS A 350 29.53 -5.83 -18.81
CA HIS A 350 30.78 -6.14 -18.12
C HIS A 350 30.55 -6.84 -16.78
N ILE A 351 29.65 -6.31 -15.92
CA ILE A 351 29.34 -6.89 -14.61
C ILE A 351 28.65 -8.25 -14.76
N VAL A 352 27.69 -8.37 -15.67
CA VAL A 352 26.95 -9.61 -15.93
C VAL A 352 27.91 -10.68 -16.45
N GLN A 353 28.79 -10.35 -17.38
CA GLN A 353 29.77 -11.28 -17.92
C GLN A 353 30.74 -11.79 -16.85
N ALA A 354 31.26 -10.89 -16.00
CA ALA A 354 32.26 -11.19 -14.97
C ALA A 354 31.68 -11.92 -13.74
N HIS A 355 30.40 -11.72 -13.43
CA HIS A 355 29.81 -12.19 -12.17
C HIS A 355 28.54 -13.03 -12.30
N TRP A 356 28.24 -13.51 -13.51
CA TRP A 356 27.03 -14.28 -13.83
C TRP A 356 26.64 -15.33 -12.78
N GLU A 357 27.61 -16.14 -12.36
CA GLU A 357 27.39 -17.29 -11.48
C GLU A 357 26.85 -16.93 -10.09
N ARG A 358 27.09 -15.70 -9.61
CA ARG A 358 26.63 -15.22 -8.30
C ARG A 358 25.51 -14.19 -8.38
N ILE A 359 24.98 -13.90 -9.57
CA ILE A 359 23.82 -13.02 -9.72
C ILE A 359 22.57 -13.75 -9.21
N ARG A 360 21.92 -13.15 -8.20
CA ARG A 360 20.68 -13.65 -7.61
C ARG A 360 19.45 -12.92 -8.14
N THR A 361 19.55 -11.61 -8.32
CA THR A 361 18.49 -10.80 -8.92
C THR A 361 19.07 -10.02 -10.08
N LEU A 362 18.43 -10.11 -11.24
CA LEU A 362 18.68 -9.25 -12.38
C LEU A 362 17.38 -8.54 -12.75
N ASP A 363 17.35 -7.23 -12.55
CA ASP A 363 16.16 -6.39 -12.75
C ASP A 363 16.51 -5.21 -13.66
N ILE A 364 16.18 -5.35 -14.95
CA ILE A 364 16.62 -4.45 -16.01
C ILE A 364 15.40 -3.80 -16.65
N ASP A 365 15.34 -2.48 -16.66
CA ASP A 365 14.37 -1.68 -17.41
C ASP A 365 15.11 -0.69 -18.31
N MET A 366 15.06 -0.91 -19.62
CA MET A 366 15.82 -0.16 -20.63
C MET A 366 15.04 -0.05 -21.94
N ALA A 367 15.47 0.76 -22.90
CA ALA A 367 14.79 0.83 -24.20
C ALA A 367 15.13 -0.37 -25.10
N GLU A 368 16.41 -0.75 -25.13
CA GLU A 368 17.00 -1.74 -26.02
C GLU A 368 18.18 -2.44 -25.33
N PHE A 369 18.55 -3.63 -25.79
CA PHE A 369 19.71 -4.39 -25.30
C PHE A 369 20.84 -4.39 -26.33
N SER A 370 22.08 -4.54 -25.86
CA SER A 370 23.21 -4.84 -26.74
C SER A 370 23.01 -6.20 -27.42
N SER A 371 23.56 -6.35 -28.61
CA SER A 371 23.43 -7.57 -29.43
C SER A 371 24.09 -8.80 -28.79
N SER A 372 24.99 -8.61 -27.83
CA SER A 372 25.74 -9.63 -27.09
C SER A 372 24.99 -10.22 -25.90
N MET A 373 24.06 -9.48 -25.27
CA MET A 373 23.26 -9.94 -24.11
C MET A 373 22.56 -11.29 -24.30
N PRO A 374 21.96 -11.62 -25.47
CA PRO A 374 21.41 -12.96 -25.69
C PRO A 374 22.42 -14.09 -25.43
N SER A 375 23.69 -13.92 -25.78
CA SER A 375 24.69 -14.97 -25.52
C SER A 375 24.93 -15.20 -24.02
N LEU A 376 24.81 -14.15 -23.20
CA LEU A 376 24.95 -14.24 -21.75
C LEU A 376 23.77 -14.99 -21.11
N PHE A 377 22.55 -14.78 -21.58
CA PHE A 377 21.37 -15.47 -21.05
C PHE A 377 21.31 -16.97 -21.37
N LYS A 378 22.15 -17.47 -22.28
CA LYS A 378 22.32 -18.92 -22.52
C LYS A 378 23.23 -19.59 -21.49
N ARG A 379 24.00 -18.83 -20.71
CA ARG A 379 24.93 -19.38 -19.71
C ARG A 379 24.16 -19.93 -18.50
N PRO A 380 24.67 -20.98 -17.83
CA PRO A 380 24.11 -21.45 -16.56
C PRO A 380 24.08 -20.36 -15.50
N ALA A 381 22.94 -20.19 -14.82
CA ALA A 381 22.69 -19.18 -13.81
C ALA A 381 22.31 -19.85 -12.47
N PRO A 382 23.26 -20.52 -11.80
CA PRO A 382 22.97 -21.41 -10.66
C PRO A 382 22.35 -20.69 -9.46
N CYS A 383 22.61 -19.39 -9.29
CA CYS A 383 22.14 -18.60 -8.14
C CYS A 383 20.95 -17.69 -8.47
N LEU A 384 20.49 -17.64 -9.72
CA LEU A 384 19.50 -16.68 -10.20
C LEU A 384 18.10 -17.03 -9.67
N GLN A 385 17.58 -16.20 -8.77
CA GLN A 385 16.25 -16.33 -8.17
C GLN A 385 15.20 -15.45 -8.86
N ALA A 386 15.60 -14.27 -9.33
CA ALA A 386 14.71 -13.33 -9.99
C ALA A 386 15.34 -12.77 -11.26
N PHE A 387 14.63 -12.97 -12.37
CA PHE A 387 14.95 -12.40 -13.66
C PHE A 387 13.79 -11.52 -14.11
N LYS A 388 14.03 -10.22 -14.22
CA LYS A 388 13.02 -9.24 -14.61
C LYS A 388 13.61 -8.33 -15.67
N ILE A 389 12.94 -8.31 -16.82
CA ILE A 389 13.34 -7.51 -17.94
C ILE A 389 12.15 -6.68 -18.41
N CYS A 390 12.35 -5.39 -18.58
CA CYS A 390 11.46 -4.46 -19.23
C CYS A 390 12.23 -3.78 -20.37
N CYS A 391 11.77 -3.98 -21.61
CA CYS A 391 12.37 -3.33 -22.77
C CYS A 391 11.37 -3.00 -23.87
N ASP A 392 11.54 -1.89 -24.57
CA ASP A 392 10.62 -1.54 -25.67
C ASP A 392 10.82 -2.47 -26.87
N ARG A 393 12.08 -2.75 -27.19
CA ARG A 393 12.50 -3.61 -28.31
C ARG A 393 13.30 -4.79 -27.79
N TRP A 394 12.72 -5.97 -27.93
CA TRP A 394 13.44 -7.21 -27.76
C TRP A 394 14.40 -7.39 -28.95
N PRO A 395 15.71 -7.67 -28.74
CA PRO A 395 16.66 -7.74 -29.85
C PRO A 395 16.26 -8.80 -30.86
N SER A 396 16.44 -8.48 -32.15
CA SER A 396 16.17 -9.41 -33.25
C SER A 396 17.08 -10.64 -33.22
N SER A 397 18.20 -10.59 -32.50
CA SER A 397 19.12 -11.72 -32.29
C SER A 397 18.55 -12.82 -31.40
N PHE A 398 17.45 -12.58 -30.67
CA PHE A 398 16.68 -13.65 -30.05
C PHE A 398 15.84 -14.33 -31.12
N SER A 399 16.29 -15.49 -31.61
CA SER A 399 15.46 -16.30 -32.48
C SER A 399 14.25 -16.85 -31.70
N PRO A 400 13.18 -17.28 -32.39
CA PRO A 400 12.08 -18.01 -31.77
C PRO A 400 12.51 -19.22 -30.92
N ASP A 401 13.64 -19.84 -31.30
CA ASP A 401 14.26 -20.98 -30.63
C ASP A 401 15.24 -20.57 -29.53
N PHE A 402 15.21 -19.30 -29.10
CA PHE A 402 16.11 -18.83 -28.06
C PHE A 402 15.73 -19.41 -26.70
N ASP A 403 16.65 -20.18 -26.13
CA ASP A 403 16.52 -20.77 -24.81
C ASP A 403 17.12 -19.85 -23.75
N ILE A 404 16.26 -19.18 -22.98
CA ILE A 404 16.67 -18.46 -21.78
C ILE A 404 16.98 -19.48 -20.69
N PHE A 405 18.24 -19.51 -20.23
CA PHE A 405 18.75 -20.44 -19.20
C PHE A 405 18.42 -21.90 -19.53
N PRO A 406 19.00 -22.53 -20.57
CA PRO A 406 18.62 -23.87 -21.09
C PRO A 406 18.56 -24.95 -19.98
N ASN A 407 17.44 -24.99 -19.26
CA ASN A 407 17.23 -25.60 -17.95
C ASN A 407 18.33 -25.36 -16.88
N ALA A 408 19.06 -24.25 -16.98
CA ALA A 408 20.28 -24.02 -16.19
C ALA A 408 20.14 -22.92 -15.12
N ALA A 409 18.92 -22.66 -14.63
CA ALA A 409 18.64 -21.75 -13.50
C ALA A 409 17.73 -22.45 -12.46
N PRO A 410 18.25 -23.41 -11.68
CA PRO A 410 17.44 -24.29 -10.84
C PRO A 410 16.71 -23.56 -9.70
N VAL A 411 17.24 -22.43 -9.22
CA VAL A 411 16.65 -21.66 -8.11
C VAL A 411 15.75 -20.51 -8.57
N LEU A 412 15.41 -20.45 -9.87
CA LEU A 412 14.58 -19.38 -10.43
C LEU A 412 13.16 -19.43 -9.85
N GLN A 413 12.75 -18.33 -9.24
CA GLN A 413 11.43 -18.18 -8.59
C GLN A 413 10.58 -17.11 -9.26
N THR A 414 11.20 -16.06 -9.81
CA THR A 414 10.50 -14.96 -10.47
C THR A 414 11.05 -14.77 -11.86
N PHE A 415 10.16 -14.86 -12.85
CA PHE A 415 10.45 -14.56 -14.25
C PHE A 415 9.46 -13.51 -14.73
N LYS A 416 9.97 -12.32 -15.08
CA LYS A 416 9.15 -11.23 -15.62
C LYS A 416 9.76 -10.71 -16.90
N LEU A 417 8.93 -10.64 -17.93
CA LEU A 417 9.31 -10.20 -19.25
C LEU A 417 8.29 -9.21 -19.78
N TYR A 418 8.69 -7.95 -19.88
CA TYR A 418 7.89 -6.86 -20.42
C TYR A 418 8.54 -6.38 -21.70
N TYR A 419 7.88 -6.62 -22.84
CA TYR A 419 8.34 -6.07 -24.12
C TYR A 419 7.20 -5.74 -25.05
N ARG A 420 7.38 -4.67 -25.86
CA ARG A 420 6.38 -4.22 -26.84
C ARG A 420 6.57 -4.89 -28.20
N ARG A 421 7.82 -5.00 -28.67
CA ARG A 421 8.18 -5.53 -30.00
C ARG A 421 9.26 -6.59 -29.90
N GLY A 422 9.19 -7.58 -30.77
CA GLY A 422 10.24 -8.58 -31.01
C GLY A 422 9.79 -10.03 -30.81
N ALA A 423 10.76 -10.91 -30.61
CA ALA A 423 10.65 -12.34 -30.83
C ALA A 423 9.76 -13.12 -29.84
N THR A 424 9.50 -14.37 -30.21
CA THR A 424 8.73 -15.33 -29.43
C THR A 424 9.62 -15.96 -28.35
N LEU A 425 9.10 -16.11 -27.13
CA LEU A 425 9.77 -16.89 -26.08
C LEU A 425 9.12 -18.27 -25.98
N ASN A 426 9.92 -19.32 -26.09
CA ASN A 426 9.46 -20.67 -25.75
C ASN A 426 9.44 -20.86 -24.23
N ILE A 427 8.25 -20.78 -23.64
CA ILE A 427 8.05 -20.84 -22.19
C ILE A 427 8.14 -22.26 -21.63
N THR A 428 8.05 -23.28 -22.49
CA THR A 428 8.16 -24.70 -22.06
C THR A 428 9.58 -25.07 -21.64
N ARG A 429 10.58 -24.29 -22.09
CA ARG A 429 12.00 -24.50 -21.80
C ARG A 429 12.49 -23.73 -20.57
N LEU A 430 11.61 -22.98 -19.91
CA LEU A 430 11.95 -22.32 -18.64
C LEU A 430 12.05 -23.35 -17.51
N PRO A 431 12.94 -23.14 -16.53
CA PRO A 431 13.02 -24.02 -15.35
C PRO A 431 11.78 -23.81 -14.46
N GLY A 432 10.74 -24.60 -14.71
CA GLY A 432 9.41 -24.37 -14.13
C GLY A 432 9.23 -24.83 -12.68
N HIS A 433 9.99 -25.82 -12.21
CA HIS A 433 9.71 -26.52 -10.95
C HIS A 433 9.76 -25.64 -9.69
N ASN A 434 10.54 -24.55 -9.70
CA ASN A 434 10.65 -23.59 -8.61
C ASN A 434 9.97 -22.24 -8.90
N LEU A 435 9.38 -22.09 -10.09
CA LEU A 435 8.83 -20.81 -10.53
C LEU A 435 7.54 -20.48 -9.79
N ARG A 436 7.54 -19.35 -9.07
CA ARG A 436 6.42 -18.84 -8.28
C ARG A 436 5.73 -17.65 -8.93
N CYS A 437 6.44 -16.87 -9.73
CA CYS A 437 5.90 -15.69 -10.39
C CYS A 437 6.30 -15.70 -11.86
N LEU A 438 5.31 -15.80 -12.74
CA LEU A 438 5.47 -15.69 -14.18
C LEU A 438 4.70 -14.45 -14.66
N VAL A 439 5.41 -13.47 -15.23
CA VAL A 439 4.82 -12.31 -15.87
C VAL A 439 5.33 -12.17 -17.29
N LEU A 440 4.44 -12.17 -18.27
CA LEU A 440 4.76 -12.06 -19.69
C LEU A 440 3.88 -10.99 -20.31
N GLN A 441 4.45 -9.88 -20.80
CA GLN A 441 3.65 -8.83 -21.42
C GLN A 441 3.15 -9.22 -22.81
N LYS A 442 3.85 -10.10 -23.52
CA LYS A 442 3.43 -10.56 -24.84
C LYS A 442 3.80 -12.03 -24.98
N LEU A 443 2.79 -12.87 -25.14
CA LEU A 443 2.96 -14.27 -25.49
C LEU A 443 2.54 -14.47 -26.95
N THR A 444 3.42 -15.07 -27.73
CA THR A 444 3.21 -15.27 -29.18
C THR A 444 2.66 -16.65 -29.50
N ALA A 445 3.14 -17.69 -28.81
CA ALA A 445 2.64 -19.06 -28.93
C ALA A 445 1.81 -19.42 -27.70
N ILE A 446 0.56 -18.94 -27.64
CA ILE A 446 -0.31 -19.21 -26.49
C ILE A 446 -0.59 -20.72 -26.31
N SER A 447 -0.52 -21.48 -27.41
CA SER A 447 -0.65 -22.94 -27.45
C SER A 447 0.31 -23.68 -26.51
N GLU A 448 1.48 -23.10 -26.23
CA GLU A 448 2.51 -23.67 -25.37
C GLU A 448 2.23 -23.47 -23.87
N LEU A 449 1.41 -22.47 -23.51
CA LEU A 449 1.14 -22.09 -22.13
C LEU A 449 0.53 -23.22 -21.29
N PRO A 450 -0.49 -23.97 -21.76
CA PRO A 450 -1.00 -25.13 -21.03
C PRO A 450 0.10 -26.11 -20.62
N HIS A 451 0.97 -26.50 -21.56
CA HIS A 451 2.07 -27.43 -21.28
C HIS A 451 3.07 -26.82 -20.30
N ALA A 452 3.51 -25.58 -20.52
CA ALA A 452 4.43 -24.90 -19.63
C ALA A 452 3.90 -24.80 -18.18
N LEU A 453 2.60 -24.53 -18.00
CA LEU A 453 1.99 -24.47 -16.66
C LEU A 453 2.01 -25.82 -15.93
N THR A 454 1.92 -26.95 -16.65
CA THR A 454 2.07 -28.28 -16.02
C THR A 454 3.46 -28.51 -15.42
N LEU A 455 4.47 -27.78 -15.91
CA LEU A 455 5.84 -27.82 -15.41
C LEU A 455 6.08 -26.87 -14.23
N MET A 456 5.06 -26.10 -13.80
CA MET A 456 5.15 -25.04 -12.79
C MET A 456 4.22 -25.28 -11.59
N PRO A 457 4.33 -26.42 -10.87
CA PRO A 457 3.36 -26.81 -9.84
C PRO A 457 3.33 -25.87 -8.62
N VAL A 458 4.36 -25.04 -8.41
CA VAL A 458 4.45 -24.09 -7.29
C VAL A 458 4.10 -22.65 -7.67
N LEU A 459 3.55 -22.43 -8.86
CA LEU A 459 3.22 -21.10 -9.36
C LEU A 459 2.20 -20.40 -8.44
N GLU A 460 2.54 -19.19 -8.00
CA GLU A 460 1.71 -18.33 -7.14
C GLU A 460 1.06 -17.18 -7.92
N ILE A 461 1.76 -16.65 -8.94
CA ILE A 461 1.31 -15.51 -9.75
C ILE A 461 1.50 -15.84 -11.22
N LEU A 462 0.41 -15.79 -11.99
CA LEU A 462 0.38 -15.84 -13.44
C LEU A 462 -0.14 -14.50 -13.97
N ASN A 463 0.65 -13.79 -14.77
CA ASN A 463 0.21 -12.56 -15.43
C ASN A 463 0.69 -12.56 -16.88
N VAL A 464 -0.23 -12.72 -17.83
CA VAL A 464 0.12 -12.87 -19.25
C VAL A 464 -0.70 -11.89 -20.07
N SER A 465 -0.05 -11.12 -20.95
CA SER A 465 -0.77 -10.50 -22.06
C SER A 465 -0.59 -11.29 -23.35
N VAL A 466 -1.71 -11.45 -24.04
CA VAL A 466 -1.87 -12.30 -25.22
C VAL A 466 -2.08 -11.38 -26.41
N GLY A 467 -1.23 -11.54 -27.44
CA GLY A 467 -1.39 -10.82 -28.70
C GLY A 467 -2.42 -11.49 -29.63
N SER A 468 -2.51 -11.02 -30.88
CA SER A 468 -3.29 -11.74 -31.91
C SER A 468 -2.74 -13.15 -32.08
N THR A 469 -3.62 -14.15 -32.02
CA THR A 469 -3.27 -15.56 -32.07
C THR A 469 -3.71 -16.14 -33.41
N GLU A 470 -2.88 -17.01 -33.98
CA GLU A 470 -3.33 -17.95 -35.00
C GLU A 470 -4.41 -18.89 -34.41
N ARG A 471 -5.32 -19.39 -35.24
CA ARG A 471 -6.40 -20.29 -34.83
C ARG A 471 -5.82 -21.62 -34.34
N VAL A 472 -5.67 -21.79 -33.04
CA VAL A 472 -5.19 -23.05 -32.42
C VAL A 472 -6.37 -23.93 -32.02
N GLN A 473 -6.24 -25.25 -32.21
CA GLN A 473 -7.20 -26.25 -31.75
C GLN A 473 -7.32 -26.25 -30.20
N THR A 474 -8.55 -26.32 -29.70
CA THR A 474 -8.90 -26.05 -28.29
C THR A 474 -8.99 -27.29 -27.39
N HIS A 475 -8.49 -28.45 -27.83
CA HIS A 475 -8.61 -29.69 -27.07
C HIS A 475 -7.38 -29.99 -26.21
N TYR A 476 -7.51 -29.76 -24.91
CA TYR A 476 -6.54 -30.18 -23.89
C TYR A 476 -7.13 -31.33 -23.05
N PRO A 477 -6.48 -32.50 -23.01
CA PRO A 477 -7.07 -33.68 -22.38
C PRO A 477 -7.02 -33.66 -20.85
N ASN A 478 -6.14 -32.86 -20.22
CA ASN A 478 -5.88 -32.92 -18.78
C ASN A 478 -6.05 -31.57 -18.08
N PRO A 479 -6.69 -31.53 -16.89
CA PRO A 479 -6.76 -30.32 -16.07
C PRO A 479 -5.37 -29.92 -15.55
N ILE A 480 -5.12 -28.61 -15.49
CA ILE A 480 -3.88 -28.02 -14.99
C ILE A 480 -4.05 -27.69 -13.51
N ILE A 481 -3.38 -28.44 -12.64
CA ILE A 481 -3.50 -28.29 -11.19
C ILE A 481 -2.41 -27.35 -10.68
N LEU A 482 -2.80 -26.16 -10.22
CA LEU A 482 -1.88 -25.14 -9.68
C LEU A 482 -2.29 -24.78 -8.24
N PRO A 483 -1.94 -25.63 -7.25
CA PRO A 483 -2.48 -25.56 -5.90
C PRO A 483 -2.01 -24.34 -5.09
N LYS A 484 -0.95 -23.65 -5.55
CA LYS A 484 -0.42 -22.44 -4.90
C LYS A 484 -0.81 -21.15 -5.61
N LEU A 485 -1.58 -21.23 -6.69
CA LEU A 485 -1.90 -20.08 -7.53
C LEU A 485 -2.84 -19.11 -6.81
N LYS A 486 -2.30 -17.94 -6.47
CA LYS A 486 -3.00 -16.87 -5.74
C LYS A 486 -3.54 -15.78 -6.66
N LYS A 487 -2.94 -15.62 -7.85
CA LYS A 487 -3.31 -14.56 -8.79
C LYS A 487 -3.17 -15.03 -10.23
N ILE A 488 -4.23 -14.82 -11.00
CA ILE A 488 -4.27 -14.93 -12.44
C ILE A 488 -4.62 -13.56 -13.01
N ALA A 489 -3.83 -13.09 -13.96
CA ALA A 489 -4.09 -11.87 -14.71
C ALA A 489 -3.88 -12.13 -16.21
N PHE A 490 -4.90 -11.87 -17.02
CA PHE A 490 -4.82 -11.91 -18.48
C PHE A 490 -5.19 -10.55 -19.07
N ARG A 491 -4.37 -10.09 -20.03
CA ARG A 491 -4.64 -8.92 -20.87
C ARG A 491 -4.66 -9.36 -22.33
N ILE A 492 -5.80 -9.33 -22.99
CA ILE A 492 -6.02 -10.07 -24.22
C ILE A 492 -6.28 -9.08 -25.36
N TYR A 493 -5.42 -9.09 -26.38
CA TYR A 493 -5.58 -8.28 -27.59
C TYR A 493 -5.99 -9.13 -28.80
N GLY A 494 -6.42 -10.38 -28.57
CA GLY A 494 -6.87 -11.36 -29.57
C GLY A 494 -6.91 -12.76 -28.96
N GLY A 495 -7.69 -13.68 -29.53
CA GLY A 495 -7.75 -15.07 -29.05
C GLY A 495 -8.41 -15.23 -27.67
N VAL A 496 -9.43 -14.43 -27.36
CA VAL A 496 -10.16 -14.47 -26.08
C VAL A 496 -10.64 -15.89 -25.75
N ASP A 497 -11.24 -16.59 -26.71
CA ASP A 497 -11.75 -17.94 -26.52
C ASP A 497 -10.67 -18.92 -26.05
N PHE A 498 -9.45 -18.81 -26.58
CA PHE A 498 -8.34 -19.66 -26.13
C PHE A 498 -8.05 -19.44 -24.65
N VAL A 499 -7.97 -18.19 -24.21
CA VAL A 499 -7.67 -17.86 -22.81
C VAL A 499 -8.78 -18.40 -21.91
N LEU A 500 -10.03 -18.32 -22.35
CA LEU A 500 -11.17 -18.87 -21.62
C LEU A 500 -11.09 -20.41 -21.53
N PHE A 501 -10.77 -21.10 -22.63
CA PHE A 501 -10.53 -22.54 -22.60
C PHE A 501 -9.39 -22.92 -21.65
N LEU A 502 -8.28 -22.18 -21.68
CA LEU A 502 -7.16 -22.39 -20.76
C LEU A 502 -7.58 -22.20 -19.31
N LEU A 503 -8.30 -21.12 -19.00
CA LEU A 503 -8.79 -20.84 -17.65
C LEU A 503 -9.71 -21.94 -17.13
N LYS A 504 -10.59 -22.48 -17.99
CA LYS A 504 -11.43 -23.63 -17.65
C LYS A 504 -10.61 -24.88 -17.26
N GLN A 505 -9.43 -25.06 -17.84
CA GLN A 505 -8.53 -26.16 -17.49
C GLN A 505 -7.74 -25.91 -16.21
N ILE A 506 -7.56 -24.65 -15.79
CA ILE A 506 -6.79 -24.33 -14.59
C ILE A 506 -7.66 -24.55 -13.35
N SER A 507 -7.19 -25.40 -12.44
CA SER A 507 -7.71 -25.52 -11.08
C SER A 507 -6.88 -24.66 -10.12
N PRO A 508 -7.30 -23.42 -9.80
CA PRO A 508 -6.54 -22.53 -8.95
C PRO A 508 -6.70 -22.87 -7.46
N ALA A 509 -5.84 -22.30 -6.62
CA ALA A 509 -5.98 -22.36 -5.17
C ALA A 509 -7.25 -21.65 -4.67
N ASN A 510 -7.67 -21.96 -3.44
CA ASN A 510 -8.69 -21.19 -2.75
C ASN A 510 -8.25 -19.73 -2.63
N CYS A 511 -9.18 -18.80 -2.79
CA CYS A 511 -8.91 -17.35 -2.78
C CYS A 511 -8.02 -16.85 -3.94
N CYS A 512 -7.88 -17.61 -5.03
CA CYS A 512 -7.18 -17.11 -6.21
C CYS A 512 -7.91 -15.92 -6.82
N ARG A 513 -7.18 -14.83 -7.04
CA ARG A 513 -7.69 -13.62 -7.70
C ARG A 513 -7.69 -13.82 -9.20
N LEU A 514 -8.78 -13.40 -9.84
CA LEU A 514 -8.89 -13.38 -11.29
C LEU A 514 -8.98 -11.95 -11.79
N TYR A 515 -8.13 -11.60 -12.74
CA TYR A 515 -8.22 -10.39 -13.53
C TYR A 515 -8.16 -10.79 -15.01
N ILE A 516 -9.22 -10.56 -15.75
CA ILE A 516 -9.25 -10.74 -17.20
C ILE A 516 -9.71 -9.41 -17.79
N SER A 517 -8.94 -8.90 -18.75
CA SER A 517 -9.34 -7.78 -19.59
C SER A 517 -8.98 -8.14 -21.02
N GLY A 518 -9.96 -8.16 -21.93
CA GLY A 518 -9.77 -8.66 -23.28
C GLY A 518 -10.58 -7.93 -24.33
N CYS A 519 -10.14 -7.98 -25.58
CA CYS A 519 -10.87 -7.44 -26.72
C CYS A 519 -10.96 -8.46 -27.87
N TYR A 520 -12.17 -8.69 -28.38
CA TYR A 520 -12.41 -9.37 -29.65
C TYR A 520 -12.20 -8.36 -30.80
N LEU A 521 -11.01 -8.38 -31.41
CA LEU A 521 -10.65 -7.46 -32.49
C LEU A 521 -11.21 -7.86 -33.87
N GLU A 522 -11.12 -9.15 -34.19
CA GLU A 522 -11.46 -9.67 -35.53
C GLU A 522 -12.61 -10.68 -35.48
N ASP A 523 -12.68 -11.49 -34.42
CA ASP A 523 -13.71 -12.48 -34.23
C ASP A 523 -14.92 -11.89 -33.49
N SER A 524 -16.08 -12.52 -33.64
CA SER A 524 -17.26 -12.23 -32.80
C SER A 524 -17.35 -13.25 -31.68
N PRO A 525 -17.82 -12.86 -30.49
CA PRO A 525 -18.10 -13.83 -29.42
C PRO A 525 -19.12 -14.86 -29.91
N VAL A 526 -18.73 -16.13 -29.98
CA VAL A 526 -19.63 -17.23 -30.39
C VAL A 526 -20.43 -17.76 -29.20
N SER A 527 -21.57 -18.41 -29.45
CA SER A 527 -22.40 -18.99 -28.40
C SER A 527 -21.64 -19.96 -27.47
N LYS A 528 -20.69 -20.72 -28.01
CA LYS A 528 -19.81 -21.61 -27.23
C LYS A 528 -18.94 -20.85 -26.21
N SER A 529 -18.59 -19.60 -26.48
CA SER A 529 -17.81 -18.76 -25.56
C SER A 529 -18.64 -18.32 -24.36
N VAL A 530 -19.96 -18.16 -24.55
CA VAL A 530 -20.88 -17.77 -23.47
C VAL A 530 -20.92 -18.81 -22.36
N ASP A 531 -20.96 -20.11 -22.72
CA ASP A 531 -20.91 -21.20 -21.75
C ASP A 531 -19.60 -21.19 -20.95
N LEU A 532 -18.48 -20.86 -21.61
CA LEU A 532 -17.18 -20.73 -20.93
C LEU A 532 -17.16 -19.58 -19.94
N TYR A 533 -17.82 -18.45 -20.23
CA TYR A 533 -17.89 -17.34 -19.28
C TYR A 533 -18.54 -17.79 -17.98
N GLN A 534 -19.65 -18.53 -18.08
CA GLN A 534 -20.35 -19.04 -16.93
C GLN A 534 -19.50 -19.99 -16.10
N ASP A 535 -18.84 -20.94 -16.75
CA ASP A 535 -17.97 -21.91 -16.08
C ASP A 535 -16.85 -21.19 -15.32
N ILE A 536 -16.15 -20.28 -15.99
CA ILE A 536 -15.00 -19.55 -15.42
C ILE A 536 -15.46 -18.67 -14.27
N ILE A 537 -16.49 -17.86 -14.47
CA ILE A 537 -17.00 -16.96 -13.44
C ILE A 537 -17.49 -17.78 -12.23
N SER A 538 -18.25 -18.84 -12.44
CA SER A 538 -18.78 -19.67 -11.36
C SER A 538 -17.67 -20.36 -10.56
N VAL A 539 -16.67 -20.94 -11.24
CA VAL A 539 -15.53 -21.61 -10.60
C VAL A 539 -14.68 -20.60 -9.82
N HIS A 540 -14.33 -19.47 -10.41
CA HIS A 540 -13.42 -18.50 -9.78
C HIS A 540 -14.10 -17.65 -8.70
N LEU A 541 -15.37 -17.26 -8.88
CA LEU A 541 -16.14 -16.61 -7.81
C LEU A 541 -16.39 -17.58 -6.66
N GLY A 542 -16.81 -18.81 -6.95
CA GLY A 542 -17.12 -19.82 -5.94
C GLY A 542 -15.92 -20.21 -5.06
N ARG A 543 -14.69 -20.15 -5.60
CA ARG A 543 -13.45 -20.42 -4.85
C ARG A 543 -12.88 -19.20 -4.12
N CYS A 544 -13.40 -18.00 -4.37
CA CYS A 544 -12.87 -16.78 -3.76
C CYS A 544 -13.63 -16.43 -2.47
N ILE A 545 -13.22 -17.02 -1.35
CA ILE A 545 -13.88 -16.88 -0.02
C ILE A 545 -14.00 -15.40 0.39
N HIS A 546 -13.04 -14.55 0.00
CA HIS A 546 -13.08 -13.12 0.30
C HIS A 546 -14.23 -12.36 -0.36
N LEU A 547 -14.85 -12.91 -1.42
CA LEU A 547 -16.01 -12.27 -2.06
C LEU A 547 -17.26 -12.29 -1.19
N ALA A 548 -17.33 -13.18 -0.20
CA ALA A 548 -18.40 -13.14 0.82
C ALA A 548 -18.34 -11.87 1.70
N THR A 549 -17.21 -11.15 1.66
CA THR A 549 -17.02 -9.85 2.32
C THR A 549 -17.08 -8.68 1.34
N ALA A 550 -17.42 -8.92 0.07
CA ALA A 550 -17.49 -7.87 -0.93
C ALA A 550 -18.51 -6.81 -0.54
N THR A 551 -18.08 -5.54 -0.60
CA THR A 551 -18.95 -4.37 -0.35
C THR A 551 -19.18 -3.57 -1.63
N SER A 552 -18.37 -3.79 -2.67
CA SER A 552 -18.47 -3.07 -3.94
C SER A 552 -18.59 -4.02 -5.13
N LEU A 553 -19.55 -3.71 -6.02
CA LEU A 553 -19.82 -4.43 -7.26
C LEU A 553 -19.92 -3.43 -8.41
N ARG A 554 -19.26 -3.73 -9.52
CA ARG A 554 -19.44 -3.06 -10.80
C ARG A 554 -20.01 -4.03 -11.82
N LEU A 555 -21.11 -3.63 -12.44
CA LEU A 555 -21.72 -4.28 -13.60
C LEU A 555 -21.84 -3.22 -14.68
N PHE A 556 -21.06 -3.38 -15.75
CA PHE A 556 -21.13 -2.49 -16.90
C PHE A 556 -21.39 -3.35 -18.11
N PHE A 557 -22.57 -3.15 -18.70
CA PHE A 557 -23.04 -3.89 -19.86
C PHE A 557 -23.43 -2.89 -20.95
N GLU A 558 -22.70 -2.94 -22.04
CA GLU A 558 -22.95 -2.19 -23.27
C GLU A 558 -23.00 -3.19 -24.43
N GLU A 559 -23.44 -2.71 -25.59
CA GLU A 559 -23.62 -3.50 -26.79
C GLU A 559 -22.35 -4.30 -27.19
N ASP A 560 -21.18 -3.72 -26.95
CA ASP A 560 -19.87 -4.31 -27.24
C ASP A 560 -19.02 -4.61 -25.99
N THR A 561 -19.47 -4.23 -24.80
CA THR A 561 -18.64 -4.26 -23.59
C THR A 561 -19.33 -5.00 -22.46
N LEU A 562 -18.57 -5.90 -21.84
CA LEU A 562 -18.98 -6.74 -20.74
C LEU A 562 -17.98 -6.63 -19.60
N ASN A 563 -18.39 -6.00 -18.50
CA ASN A 563 -17.52 -5.83 -17.34
C ASN A 563 -18.24 -6.23 -16.05
N ILE A 564 -17.65 -7.20 -15.36
CA ILE A 564 -18.03 -7.62 -14.02
C ILE A 564 -16.81 -7.44 -13.13
N SER A 565 -16.93 -6.59 -12.12
CA SER A 565 -15.84 -6.35 -11.17
C SER A 565 -16.36 -6.37 -9.75
N VAL A 566 -15.76 -7.20 -8.91
CA VAL A 566 -16.11 -7.33 -7.49
C VAL A 566 -14.92 -6.91 -6.65
N LYS A 567 -15.14 -5.97 -5.73
CA LYS A 567 -14.10 -5.39 -4.87
C LYS A 567 -14.46 -5.61 -3.40
N PRO A 568 -13.88 -6.62 -2.74
CA PRO A 568 -13.87 -6.69 -1.27
C PRO A 568 -13.08 -5.54 -0.61
N PRO A 569 -13.28 -5.33 0.70
CA PRO A 569 -12.50 -4.37 1.48
C PRO A 569 -11.00 -4.62 1.41
N SER A 570 -10.59 -5.89 1.32
CA SER A 570 -9.21 -6.27 1.04
C SER A 570 -8.79 -5.83 -0.38
N HIS A 571 -7.49 -5.58 -0.62
CA HIS A 571 -6.92 -5.29 -1.96
C HIS A 571 -7.03 -6.45 -2.98
N HIS A 572 -7.95 -7.38 -2.80
CA HIS A 572 -8.28 -8.45 -3.71
C HIS A 572 -9.38 -7.94 -4.65
N ARG A 573 -9.17 -7.92 -5.96
CA ARG A 573 -10.19 -7.53 -6.92
C ARG A 573 -10.43 -8.70 -7.87
N PHE A 574 -11.69 -9.05 -8.08
CA PHE A 574 -12.11 -9.90 -9.19
C PHE A 574 -12.49 -8.98 -10.34
N VAL A 575 -11.94 -9.21 -11.53
CA VAL A 575 -12.28 -8.45 -12.74
C VAL A 575 -12.44 -9.43 -13.89
N PHE A 576 -13.57 -9.33 -14.58
CA PHE A 576 -13.87 -10.00 -15.82
C PHE A 576 -14.38 -8.94 -16.80
N ASP A 577 -13.54 -8.56 -17.75
CA ASP A 577 -13.73 -7.40 -18.61
C ASP A 577 -13.45 -7.81 -20.07
N LEU A 578 -14.47 -7.79 -20.92
CA LEU A 578 -14.38 -8.19 -22.32
C LEU A 578 -15.04 -7.14 -23.21
N VAL A 579 -14.36 -6.72 -24.25
CA VAL A 579 -14.83 -5.77 -25.27
C VAL A 579 -14.90 -6.47 -26.63
N SER A 580 -15.82 -6.09 -27.50
CA SER A 580 -16.01 -6.67 -28.83
C SER A 580 -16.07 -5.59 -29.90
N ALA A 581 -14.95 -5.34 -30.57
CA ALA A 581 -14.80 -4.18 -31.45
C ALA A 581 -15.70 -4.17 -32.70
N ARG A 582 -16.30 -5.31 -33.07
CA ARG A 582 -17.00 -5.48 -34.36
C ARG A 582 -18.36 -6.16 -34.29
N ALA A 583 -18.75 -6.67 -33.13
CA ALA A 583 -19.95 -7.50 -33.03
C ALA A 583 -20.61 -7.44 -31.65
N HIS A 584 -21.93 -7.57 -31.65
CA HIS A 584 -22.72 -7.67 -30.44
C HIS A 584 -22.52 -9.03 -29.77
N TYR A 585 -22.62 -9.05 -28.45
CA TYR A 585 -22.70 -10.30 -27.72
C TYR A 585 -24.00 -11.06 -28.05
N PRO A 586 -23.98 -12.41 -28.10
CA PRO A 586 -25.20 -13.20 -28.23
C PRO A 586 -26.24 -12.82 -27.17
N ALA A 587 -27.53 -12.79 -27.52
CA ALA A 587 -28.61 -12.34 -26.62
C ALA A 587 -28.67 -13.10 -25.28
N ASN A 588 -28.23 -14.36 -25.24
CA ASN A 588 -28.18 -15.17 -24.02
C ASN A 588 -26.94 -14.92 -23.13
N THR A 589 -26.02 -14.04 -23.55
CA THR A 589 -24.77 -13.76 -22.82
C THR A 589 -25.04 -13.22 -21.42
N ILE A 590 -25.86 -12.16 -21.32
CA ILE A 590 -26.15 -11.52 -20.04
C ILE A 590 -26.89 -12.45 -19.08
N PRO A 591 -28.01 -13.12 -19.46
CA PRO A 591 -28.65 -14.10 -18.59
C PRO A 591 -27.68 -15.14 -18.02
N THR A 592 -26.80 -15.66 -18.87
CA THR A 592 -25.81 -16.68 -18.51
C THR A 592 -24.81 -16.15 -17.48
N LEU A 593 -24.30 -14.94 -17.68
CA LEU A 593 -23.39 -14.27 -16.76
C LEU A 593 -24.06 -13.91 -15.42
N LEU A 594 -25.28 -13.38 -15.48
CA LEU A 594 -26.07 -13.06 -14.28
C LEU A 594 -26.33 -14.32 -13.44
N SER A 595 -26.52 -15.47 -14.09
CA SER A 595 -26.64 -16.75 -13.39
C SER A 595 -25.37 -17.16 -12.65
N SER A 596 -24.21 -16.73 -13.14
CA SER A 596 -22.88 -17.11 -12.62
C SER A 596 -22.45 -16.26 -11.41
N VAL A 597 -22.94 -15.03 -11.32
CA VAL A 597 -22.67 -14.13 -10.19
C VAL A 597 -23.57 -14.41 -8.98
N LYS A 598 -24.44 -15.43 -9.01
CA LYS A 598 -25.29 -15.84 -7.87
C LYS A 598 -24.50 -16.23 -6.61
N ALA A 599 -23.23 -16.57 -6.74
CA ALA A 599 -22.34 -16.80 -5.60
C ALA A 599 -22.07 -15.53 -4.76
N ILE A 600 -22.32 -14.34 -5.33
CA ILE A 600 -22.15 -13.06 -4.63
C ILE A 600 -23.33 -12.85 -3.67
N GLN A 601 -23.01 -12.50 -2.42
CA GLN A 601 -24.00 -12.12 -1.42
C GLN A 601 -24.46 -10.68 -1.66
N PHE A 602 -25.39 -10.50 -2.61
CA PHE A 602 -25.87 -9.17 -3.04
C PHE A 602 -26.44 -8.31 -1.90
N ASN A 603 -26.95 -8.94 -0.85
CA ASN A 603 -27.40 -8.27 0.38
C ASN A 603 -26.25 -7.68 1.25
N LYS A 604 -24.99 -7.84 0.85
CA LYS A 604 -23.83 -7.20 1.50
C LYS A 604 -23.18 -6.10 0.66
N ILE A 605 -23.58 -5.96 -0.60
CA ILE A 605 -23.07 -4.93 -1.48
C ILE A 605 -23.68 -3.59 -1.06
N THR A 606 -22.83 -2.67 -0.61
CA THR A 606 -23.21 -1.30 -0.23
C THR A 606 -22.88 -0.27 -1.29
N HIS A 607 -21.94 -0.59 -2.20
CA HIS A 607 -21.52 0.29 -3.29
C HIS A 607 -21.74 -0.39 -4.65
N GLY A 608 -22.70 0.11 -5.43
CA GLY A 608 -22.94 -0.32 -6.80
C GLY A 608 -22.32 0.64 -7.81
N ASP A 609 -21.73 0.11 -8.87
CA ASP A 609 -21.38 0.83 -10.10
C ASP A 609 -22.09 0.12 -11.25
N LEU A 610 -23.30 0.58 -11.57
CA LEU A 610 -24.21 -0.09 -12.50
C LEU A 610 -24.40 0.79 -13.73
N ILE A 611 -24.04 0.27 -14.90
CA ILE A 611 -24.22 0.95 -16.17
C ILE A 611 -24.78 -0.04 -17.19
N PHE A 612 -25.96 0.26 -17.72
CA PHE A 612 -26.73 -0.57 -18.63
C PHE A 612 -27.34 0.28 -19.76
N TYR A 613 -27.20 -0.17 -21.00
CA TYR A 613 -27.79 0.50 -22.16
C TYR A 613 -29.06 -0.22 -22.64
N PRO A 614 -30.27 0.28 -22.37
CA PRO A 614 -31.51 -0.50 -22.48
C PRO A 614 -31.89 -0.95 -23.90
N ASP A 615 -31.43 -0.28 -24.94
CA ASP A 615 -31.86 -0.54 -26.34
C ASP A 615 -31.54 -1.97 -26.80
N TRP A 616 -30.47 -2.58 -26.28
CA TRP A 616 -30.11 -3.97 -26.57
C TRP A 616 -30.61 -4.96 -25.51
N MET A 617 -31.18 -4.49 -24.39
CA MET A 617 -31.52 -5.31 -23.23
C MET A 617 -32.92 -5.92 -23.24
N LEU A 618 -33.77 -5.59 -24.22
CA LEU A 618 -35.17 -6.01 -24.24
C LEU A 618 -35.36 -7.52 -24.04
N SER A 619 -34.42 -8.33 -24.52
CA SER A 619 -34.44 -9.79 -24.48
C SER A 619 -34.16 -10.42 -23.10
N PHE A 620 -33.60 -9.69 -22.14
CA PHE A 620 -33.24 -10.22 -20.81
C PHE A 620 -33.61 -9.31 -19.64
N THR A 621 -34.52 -8.37 -19.87
CA THR A 621 -35.07 -7.47 -18.85
C THR A 621 -35.50 -8.21 -17.58
N ALA A 622 -36.15 -9.38 -17.70
CA ALA A 622 -36.64 -10.14 -16.56
C ALA A 622 -35.51 -10.61 -15.61
N ASP A 623 -34.37 -11.07 -16.11
CA ASP A 623 -33.27 -11.56 -15.27
C ASP A 623 -32.49 -10.40 -14.64
N LEU A 624 -32.33 -9.29 -15.38
CA LEU A 624 -31.76 -8.08 -14.83
C LEU A 624 -32.66 -7.49 -13.72
N GLN A 625 -33.99 -7.47 -13.92
CA GLN A 625 -34.94 -7.04 -12.89
C GLN A 625 -34.84 -7.91 -11.62
N LYS A 626 -34.69 -9.23 -11.76
CA LYS A 626 -34.47 -10.13 -10.62
C LYS A 626 -33.17 -9.77 -9.88
N LEU A 627 -32.10 -9.49 -10.61
CA LEU A 627 -30.82 -9.07 -10.03
C LEU A 627 -30.94 -7.73 -9.31
N ILE A 628 -31.55 -6.73 -9.92
CA ILE A 628 -31.76 -5.41 -9.31
C ILE A 628 -32.54 -5.52 -8.00
N LYS A 629 -33.57 -6.36 -7.96
CA LYS A 629 -34.33 -6.64 -6.73
C LYS A 629 -33.49 -7.31 -5.64
N ALA A 630 -32.41 -8.01 -5.98
CA ALA A 630 -31.50 -8.61 -4.99
C ALA A 630 -30.57 -7.58 -4.31
N PHE A 631 -30.41 -6.38 -4.87
CA PHE A 631 -29.56 -5.31 -4.32
C PHE A 631 -30.22 -4.54 -3.17
N VAL A 632 -30.56 -5.24 -2.09
CA VAL A 632 -31.29 -4.63 -0.95
C VAL A 632 -30.43 -3.71 -0.08
N SER A 633 -29.10 -3.82 -0.17
CA SER A 633 -28.15 -3.13 0.71
C SER A 633 -27.33 -2.03 0.06
N ILE A 634 -27.53 -1.73 -1.24
CA ILE A 634 -26.81 -0.65 -1.90
C ILE A 634 -27.19 0.68 -1.25
N GLU A 635 -26.18 1.39 -0.76
CA GLU A 635 -26.28 2.72 -0.16
C GLU A 635 -25.82 3.78 -1.17
N THR A 636 -24.71 3.53 -1.87
CA THR A 636 -24.20 4.41 -2.92
C THR A 636 -24.22 3.73 -4.28
N LEU A 637 -24.82 4.40 -5.27
CA LEU A 637 -24.89 3.93 -6.65
C LEU A 637 -24.19 4.90 -7.60
N ARG A 638 -23.12 4.44 -8.25
CA ARG A 638 -22.57 5.09 -9.44
C ARG A 638 -23.31 4.54 -10.67
N THR A 639 -23.82 5.42 -11.52
CA THR A 639 -24.70 5.03 -12.64
C THR A 639 -24.77 6.14 -13.70
N ASP A 640 -25.37 5.88 -14.86
CA ASP A 640 -25.75 6.91 -15.82
C ASP A 640 -27.28 7.12 -15.86
N SER A 641 -27.74 8.06 -16.70
CA SER A 641 -29.15 8.43 -16.84
C SER A 641 -29.99 7.34 -17.52
N GLN A 642 -29.43 6.58 -18.47
CA GLN A 642 -30.12 5.48 -19.15
C GLN A 642 -30.40 4.32 -18.20
N THR A 643 -29.43 4.00 -17.35
CA THR A 643 -29.60 3.01 -16.28
C THR A 643 -30.66 3.47 -15.29
N LEU A 644 -30.70 4.75 -14.92
CA LEU A 644 -31.73 5.28 -14.02
C LEU A 644 -33.14 5.18 -14.62
N ARG A 645 -33.29 5.38 -15.93
CA ARG A 645 -34.55 5.11 -16.63
C ARG A 645 -34.97 3.66 -16.47
N PHE A 646 -34.06 2.73 -16.74
CA PHE A 646 -34.33 1.29 -16.57
C PHE A 646 -34.71 0.93 -15.13
N LEU A 647 -34.03 1.51 -14.14
CA LEU A 647 -34.33 1.33 -12.73
C LEU A 647 -35.72 1.89 -12.36
N HIS A 648 -36.10 3.05 -12.90
CA HIS A 648 -37.43 3.63 -12.74
C HIS A 648 -38.53 2.71 -13.30
N ASP A 649 -38.34 2.18 -14.51
CA ASP A 649 -39.32 1.29 -15.16
C ASP A 649 -39.45 -0.05 -14.41
N THR A 650 -38.32 -0.56 -13.90
CA THR A 650 -38.28 -1.74 -13.03
C THR A 650 -39.03 -1.50 -11.71
N GLN A 651 -38.89 -0.32 -11.13
CA GLN A 651 -39.58 0.02 -9.88
C GLN A 651 -41.09 0.18 -10.09
N SER A 652 -41.47 0.86 -11.16
CA SER A 652 -42.87 1.09 -11.55
C SER A 652 -43.63 -0.22 -11.79
N SER A 653 -42.96 -1.24 -12.32
CA SER A 653 -43.56 -2.56 -12.59
C SER A 653 -43.61 -3.51 -11.40
N SER A 654 -42.87 -3.26 -10.31
CA SER A 654 -42.62 -4.28 -9.27
C SER A 654 -43.38 -4.13 -7.95
N GLN A 655 -44.33 -3.19 -7.84
CA GLN A 655 -45.09 -2.89 -6.61
C GLN A 655 -44.22 -2.68 -5.35
N GLY A 656 -42.95 -2.32 -5.51
CA GLY A 656 -42.02 -2.16 -4.40
C GLY A 656 -40.83 -1.27 -4.74
N VAL A 657 -40.15 -0.78 -3.71
CA VAL A 657 -38.94 0.05 -3.84
C VAL A 657 -37.73 -0.84 -4.08
N ILE A 658 -37.05 -0.67 -5.21
CA ILE A 658 -35.74 -1.30 -5.45
C ILE A 658 -34.66 -0.56 -4.66
N MET A 659 -33.65 -1.28 -4.17
CA MET A 659 -32.55 -0.72 -3.36
C MET A 659 -33.06 0.21 -2.24
N PRO A 660 -33.80 -0.32 -1.25
CA PRO A 660 -34.44 0.49 -0.21
C PRO A 660 -33.45 1.31 0.64
N LYS A 661 -32.18 0.90 0.72
CA LYS A 661 -31.12 1.62 1.43
C LYS A 661 -30.38 2.66 0.60
N LEU A 662 -30.72 2.82 -0.68
CA LEU A 662 -30.02 3.73 -1.58
C LEU A 662 -30.20 5.17 -1.10
N ASP A 663 -29.10 5.80 -0.69
CA ASP A 663 -29.05 7.15 -0.13
C ASP A 663 -28.27 8.14 -1.02
N ALA A 664 -27.38 7.61 -1.87
CA ALA A 664 -26.48 8.40 -2.69
C ALA A 664 -26.42 7.89 -4.12
N ILE A 665 -26.51 8.82 -5.08
CA ILE A 665 -26.31 8.56 -6.50
C ILE A 665 -25.14 9.40 -6.99
N VAL A 666 -24.24 8.80 -7.75
CA VAL A 666 -23.14 9.49 -8.44
C VAL A 666 -23.31 9.24 -9.94
N LEU A 667 -23.64 10.29 -10.69
CA LEU A 667 -23.77 10.18 -12.14
C LEU A 667 -22.36 9.99 -12.75
N ALA A 668 -22.19 8.99 -13.61
CA ALA A 668 -20.92 8.70 -14.27
C ALA A 668 -20.72 9.59 -15.51
N SER A 669 -21.80 9.84 -16.24
CA SER A 669 -21.88 10.69 -17.43
C SER A 669 -23.28 11.29 -17.55
N ILE A 670 -23.37 12.47 -18.16
CA ILE A 670 -24.61 13.10 -18.60
C ILE A 670 -24.37 13.48 -20.06
N THR A 671 -24.74 12.60 -20.99
CA THR A 671 -24.46 12.83 -22.41
C THR A 671 -25.37 13.89 -23.02
N GLU A 672 -26.63 13.95 -22.57
CA GLU A 672 -27.66 14.82 -23.15
C GLU A 672 -28.55 15.44 -22.06
N PRO A 673 -28.93 16.74 -22.18
CA PRO A 673 -29.80 17.41 -21.22
C PRO A 673 -31.16 16.74 -21.06
N GLU A 674 -31.71 16.15 -22.12
CA GLU A 674 -32.99 15.43 -22.07
C GLU A 674 -32.94 14.24 -21.10
N THR A 675 -31.76 13.64 -20.92
CA THR A 675 -31.59 12.50 -20.02
C THR A 675 -31.66 12.87 -18.54
N LEU A 676 -31.58 14.17 -18.20
CA LEU A 676 -31.89 14.67 -16.85
C LEU A 676 -33.36 14.42 -16.47
N GLY A 677 -34.26 14.32 -17.46
CA GLY A 677 -35.65 13.94 -17.25
C GLY A 677 -35.77 12.59 -16.53
N PHE A 678 -34.97 11.59 -16.93
CA PHE A 678 -34.96 10.28 -16.29
C PHE A 678 -34.46 10.33 -14.84
N VAL A 679 -33.44 11.15 -14.58
CA VAL A 679 -32.95 11.39 -13.22
C VAL A 679 -34.06 11.99 -12.36
N LYS A 680 -34.74 13.03 -12.85
CA LYS A 680 -35.86 13.67 -12.13
C LYS A 680 -36.99 12.68 -11.85
N CYS A 681 -37.40 11.87 -12.84
CA CYS A 681 -38.45 10.87 -12.67
C CYS A 681 -38.08 9.84 -11.60
N PHE A 682 -36.86 9.30 -11.63
CA PHE A 682 -36.39 8.36 -10.62
C PHE A 682 -36.37 8.96 -9.21
N LEU A 683 -35.86 10.18 -9.06
CA LEU A 683 -35.82 10.88 -7.77
C LEU A 683 -37.23 11.14 -7.23
N ARG A 684 -38.15 11.66 -8.07
CA ARG A 684 -39.54 11.94 -7.69
C ARG A 684 -40.25 10.67 -7.23
N PHE A 685 -40.11 9.57 -7.97
CA PHE A 685 -40.70 8.29 -7.60
C PHE A 685 -40.25 7.86 -6.19
N ARG A 686 -38.96 8.03 -5.87
CA ARG A 686 -38.42 7.67 -4.54
C ARG A 686 -38.91 8.59 -3.42
N ILE A 687 -39.08 9.89 -3.70
CA ILE A 687 -39.69 10.84 -2.77
C ILE A 687 -41.12 10.42 -2.43
N GLU A 688 -41.92 10.12 -3.45
CA GLU A 688 -43.30 9.64 -3.29
C GLU A 688 -43.36 8.30 -2.52
N GLY A 689 -42.38 7.42 -2.76
CA GLY A 689 -42.18 6.17 -2.03
C GLY A 689 -41.60 6.31 -0.62
N ARG A 690 -41.42 7.55 -0.10
CA ARG A 690 -40.85 7.85 1.23
C ARG A 690 -39.45 7.28 1.48
N VAL A 691 -38.65 7.15 0.42
CA VAL A 691 -37.26 6.67 0.46
C VAL A 691 -36.34 7.61 -0.37
N PRO A 692 -36.31 8.91 -0.05
CA PRO A 692 -35.63 9.90 -0.88
C PRO A 692 -34.13 9.65 -0.98
N ILE A 693 -33.53 10.08 -2.09
CA ILE A 693 -32.07 10.13 -2.24
C ILE A 693 -31.57 11.38 -1.53
N VAL A 694 -30.58 11.21 -0.65
CA VAL A 694 -30.02 12.29 0.16
C VAL A 694 -28.88 13.00 -0.58
N ARG A 695 -28.07 12.25 -1.34
CA ARG A 695 -26.86 12.77 -1.98
C ARG A 695 -26.90 12.52 -3.48
N LEU A 696 -26.73 13.57 -4.27
CA LEU A 696 -26.55 13.47 -5.73
C LEU A 696 -25.19 14.07 -6.12
N GLY A 697 -24.31 13.24 -6.65
CA GLY A 697 -23.03 13.63 -7.21
C GLY A 697 -23.10 13.75 -8.72
N ILE A 698 -22.62 14.86 -9.27
CA ILE A 698 -22.57 15.13 -10.71
C ILE A 698 -21.09 15.38 -11.08
N PRO A 699 -20.56 14.77 -12.15
CA PRO A 699 -19.17 14.97 -12.56
C PRO A 699 -18.87 16.44 -12.85
N LYS A 700 -17.75 16.96 -12.32
CA LYS A 700 -17.31 18.35 -12.53
C LYS A 700 -17.01 18.69 -13.99
N TYR A 701 -16.66 17.70 -14.81
CA TYR A 701 -16.27 17.90 -16.22
C TYR A 701 -17.37 18.52 -17.10
N TYR A 702 -18.60 18.65 -16.60
CA TYR A 702 -19.70 19.35 -17.30
C TYR A 702 -19.83 20.84 -16.93
N PHE A 703 -19.09 21.32 -15.92
CA PHE A 703 -19.22 22.68 -15.40
C PHE A 703 -17.95 23.53 -15.48
N GLU A 704 -16.79 22.94 -15.81
CA GLU A 704 -15.59 23.72 -16.08
C GLU A 704 -15.59 24.16 -17.55
N PRO A 705 -15.62 25.48 -17.83
CA PRO A 705 -15.48 25.96 -19.20
C PRO A 705 -14.11 25.51 -19.72
N ARG A 706 -14.11 24.69 -20.76
CA ARG A 706 -12.93 24.62 -21.61
C ARG A 706 -12.80 26.01 -22.23
N ILE A 707 -11.76 26.73 -21.86
CA ILE A 707 -11.29 27.88 -22.63
C ILE A 707 -10.84 27.29 -23.97
N GLN A 708 -11.77 27.22 -24.91
CA GLN A 708 -11.54 26.85 -26.29
C GLN A 708 -11.75 28.14 -27.07
N ASP A 709 -10.67 28.65 -27.67
CA ASP A 709 -10.57 29.94 -28.38
C ASP A 709 -11.32 29.94 -29.74
N ASP A 710 -12.51 29.34 -29.84
CA ASP A 710 -13.32 29.34 -31.08
C ASP A 710 -14.72 29.91 -30.85
N ASP A 711 -15.12 30.84 -31.73
CA ASP A 711 -16.29 31.74 -31.68
C ASP A 711 -17.68 31.07 -31.80
N ASP A 712 -17.79 29.74 -31.76
CA ASP A 712 -19.08 29.04 -31.85
C ASP A 712 -19.60 28.65 -30.45
N ALA A 713 -20.19 29.64 -29.78
CA ALA A 713 -20.84 29.49 -28.49
C ALA A 713 -22.14 28.67 -28.60
N THR A 714 -22.07 27.37 -28.30
CA THR A 714 -23.25 26.61 -27.85
C THR A 714 -23.48 26.90 -26.36
N PRO A 715 -24.72 27.19 -25.92
CA PRO A 715 -24.98 27.54 -24.52
C PRO A 715 -24.75 26.34 -23.59
N TYR A 716 -23.92 26.53 -22.56
CA TYR A 716 -23.66 25.56 -21.50
C TYR A 716 -24.89 25.35 -20.61
N LEU A 717 -25.08 24.12 -20.14
CA LEU A 717 -26.21 23.73 -19.30
C LEU A 717 -25.96 24.15 -17.83
N ALA A 718 -26.60 25.22 -17.39
CA ALA A 718 -26.84 25.42 -15.96
C ALA A 718 -27.72 24.27 -15.44
N LEU A 719 -27.42 23.75 -14.24
CA LEU A 719 -28.36 22.84 -13.56
C LEU A 719 -29.69 23.59 -13.43
N PRO A 720 -30.81 23.02 -13.90
CA PRO A 720 -32.12 23.65 -13.70
C PRO A 720 -32.35 23.86 -12.20
N GLU A 721 -32.76 25.06 -11.77
CA GLU A 721 -33.06 25.41 -10.37
C GLU A 721 -34.00 24.40 -9.69
N GLU A 722 -34.79 23.69 -10.49
CA GLU A 722 -35.68 22.60 -10.07
C GLU A 722 -34.96 21.44 -9.34
N PHE A 723 -33.66 21.20 -9.58
CA PHE A 723 -32.91 20.13 -8.91
C PHE A 723 -32.66 20.43 -7.42
N ASP A 724 -32.52 21.70 -7.05
CA ASP A 724 -32.29 22.08 -5.65
C ASP A 724 -33.52 21.80 -4.77
N SER A 725 -34.71 21.83 -5.36
CA SER A 725 -35.96 21.48 -4.66
C SER A 725 -36.15 19.99 -4.41
N LEU A 726 -35.44 19.13 -5.15
CA LEU A 726 -35.57 17.67 -5.11
C LEU A 726 -34.54 16.99 -4.20
N ILE A 727 -33.54 17.73 -3.70
CA ILE A 727 -32.43 17.20 -2.90
C ILE A 727 -32.44 17.83 -1.52
N VAL A 728 -32.60 17.00 -0.49
CA VAL A 728 -32.47 17.46 0.90
C VAL A 728 -30.98 17.53 1.26
N GLY A 729 -30.34 18.67 0.98
CA GLY A 729 -28.97 18.99 1.42
C GLY A 729 -27.85 18.68 0.40
N ALA A 730 -27.88 19.32 -0.77
CA ALA A 730 -26.81 19.20 -1.77
C ALA A 730 -25.45 19.70 -1.22
N SER A 731 -24.49 18.80 -1.03
CA SER A 731 -23.11 19.12 -0.72
C SER A 731 -22.18 18.67 -1.84
N GLN A 732 -21.26 19.53 -2.28
CA GLN A 732 -20.24 19.18 -3.28
C GLN A 732 -19.29 18.10 -2.73
N PHE A 733 -19.05 17.04 -3.52
CA PHE A 733 -18.11 15.96 -3.16
C PHE A 733 -16.65 16.43 -3.15
N PRO A 734 -15.79 15.94 -2.24
CA PRO A 734 -14.34 16.04 -2.37
C PRO A 734 -13.87 15.24 -3.58
N THR A 735 -13.15 15.90 -4.49
CA THR A 735 -12.49 15.27 -5.64
C THR A 735 -11.26 14.49 -5.20
N SER A 736 -11.45 13.25 -4.75
CA SER A 736 -10.39 12.25 -4.68
C SER A 736 -10.98 10.84 -4.83
N TYR A 737 -11.15 10.40 -6.08
CA TYR A 737 -11.45 9.02 -6.45
C TYR A 737 -10.62 8.60 -7.65
#